data_AF-T0SFU4-F1
#
_entry.id   AF-T0SFU4-F1
#
_cell.length_a   1.000
_cell.length_b   1.000
_cell.length_c   1.000
_cell.angle_alpha   90.00
_cell.angle_beta   90.00
_cell.angle_gamma   90.00
#
_symmetry.space_group_name_H-M   'P 1'
#
loop_
_entity.id
_entity.type
_entity.pdbx_description
1 polymer ?
#
loop_
_entity_poly.entity_id
_entity_poly.type
_entity_poly.pdbx_seq_one_letter_code
_entity_poly.pdbx_strand_id
1 'polypeptide(L)'
;MRVVNGSINHSIAAHEAAMRKYRAAKTFAYSDKVSNDTLPELRVEGVDGILQWPLPPAQEQQLFARYTAVNGSISVPLEDTDTGYEDESPWQDYLYDQIVDTVDLGLGLTTTSLQVYFSHLCLDTKGSVDAFTPHYIDAESFDRTLFGTLVLVLPSPYNGGKITVSYDGASTLVQLKPLKKAMRFLATYRNTTMSSAPITSGYRAALVYHLVGMHLPLNDTSLLPVPRHETISAFATIATTPLPFFQRIARPIPYALSALTFDALTPADADFVGILVATQRYDVTLVQLKVDFLSSISDTGIINEVTACVPHPSCRIPKVVRERLLGNSASAFLRDRPIPPGDDEDSDGCPFTAILFWPKACRVGIVGVDVALPLLEKAILKPKANKLGLDSADDLVRGAIGLFRSMSRQHVLGKLPFKYVVMMTDALVDSNNVTMAELFLSEAVSVYGRLDHYAATYMIHLCLLEYGWPALQKAMLRLIQRWVIVSVGSIARLLANLAGATSDSKVTPLQQPFVCEFFKRCWHEVLVHQRTWLTWTIDENMLLMDWYLHDMAPLDANGHWLGQKLPPALVSVVDSFLYKHRHGVYTLLSLGKGTAWRLDVLPDLLLKAVALQPALVQKPYLNVITTDVDGHVLGDFFDTSSLQSGFSLLRVMDQIGRCDERLMEKVALLAGFKVVIAVSWLVTNQLTIAPSTRDSAIVFLDTCAVGLIENAKYEEAIPDVIVLLVMATVKAFNVIAPEKFPSFLMKWLPTMPPTRIANRLQLFPIIVQVAAMFPDRFRDTIVDLATQCRATFLGDADRTAPPGERSESEALAIVDAHFFKDRDLTSVATLDALLAPTPTTPPPKGGKSKSRKRRRRKDSNA
;
A
#
# COMPACT_ATOMS: atom_id res chain seq x y z
N MET A 1 12.84 5.40 3.18
CA MET A 1 12.47 6.82 3.06
C MET A 1 11.46 7.12 4.15
N ARG A 2 11.93 7.60 5.31
CA ARG A 2 11.11 8.01 6.46
C ARG A 2 10.48 9.35 6.11
N VAL A 3 9.15 9.45 6.14
CA VAL A 3 8.46 10.75 6.09
C VAL A 3 8.30 11.20 7.54
N VAL A 4 9.25 12.02 7.97
CA VAL A 4 9.12 12.89 9.13
C VAL A 4 8.28 14.08 8.67
N ASN A 5 7.03 14.11 9.12
CA ASN A 5 6.18 15.28 9.31
C ASN A 5 4.88 14.72 9.87
N GLY A 6 4.30 15.36 10.90
CA GLY A 6 3.02 14.97 11.52
C GLY A 6 1.88 14.98 10.51
N SER A 7 1.82 13.94 9.67
CA SER A 7 0.92 13.86 8.54
C SER A 7 -0.42 13.37 9.06
N ILE A 8 -1.45 14.20 8.88
CA ILE A 8 -2.84 13.76 8.77
C ILE A 8 -2.84 12.43 8.02
N ASN A 9 -3.33 11.36 8.64
CA ASN A 9 -3.48 10.11 7.94
C ASN A 9 -4.50 10.36 6.81
N HIS A 10 -4.01 10.58 5.58
CA HIS A 10 -4.82 10.99 4.42
C HIS A 10 -6.03 10.07 4.17
N SER A 11 -6.00 8.86 4.73
CA SER A 11 -7.02 7.84 4.60
C SER A 11 -8.20 7.93 5.61
N ILE A 12 -8.07 8.65 6.74
CA ILE A 12 -9.20 8.99 7.65
C ILE A 12 -9.57 10.48 7.59
N ALA A 13 -8.78 11.31 6.90
CA ALA A 13 -8.94 12.77 6.83
C ALA A 13 -10.39 13.25 6.59
N ALA A 14 -11.16 12.55 5.76
CA ALA A 14 -12.57 12.89 5.52
C ALA A 14 -13.44 12.69 6.78
N HIS A 15 -13.25 11.59 7.52
CA HIS A 15 -13.94 11.34 8.78
C HIS A 15 -13.47 12.30 9.88
N GLU A 16 -12.18 12.65 9.92
CA GLU A 16 -11.66 13.69 10.82
C GLU A 16 -12.26 15.07 10.51
N ALA A 17 -12.43 15.40 9.23
CA ALA A 17 -13.12 16.63 8.82
C ALA A 17 -14.59 16.65 9.24
N ALA A 18 -15.29 15.53 9.08
CA ALA A 18 -16.67 15.40 9.57
C ALA A 18 -16.74 15.50 11.10
N MET A 19 -15.75 14.94 11.82
CA MET A 19 -15.63 15.10 13.27
C MET A 19 -15.36 16.53 13.70
N ARG A 20 -14.57 17.29 12.94
CA ARG A 20 -14.39 18.73 13.20
C ARG A 20 -15.71 19.49 13.07
N LYS A 21 -16.50 19.21 12.03
CA LYS A 21 -17.86 19.78 11.89
C LYS A 21 -18.78 19.37 13.05
N TYR A 22 -18.72 18.10 13.47
CA TYR A 22 -19.47 17.61 14.62
C TYR A 22 -19.12 18.36 15.91
N ARG A 23 -17.82 18.58 16.17
CA ARG A 23 -17.37 19.36 17.34
C ARG A 23 -17.84 20.80 17.26
N ALA A 24 -17.68 21.44 16.10
CA ALA A 24 -18.17 22.81 15.87
C ALA A 24 -19.69 22.93 16.06
N ALA A 25 -20.46 21.92 15.65
CA ALA A 25 -21.92 21.89 15.86
C ALA A 25 -22.33 21.79 17.35
N LYS A 26 -21.40 21.42 18.24
CA LYS A 26 -21.60 21.42 19.70
C LYS A 26 -21.09 22.69 20.37
N THR A 27 -20.20 23.41 19.71
CA THR A 27 -19.66 24.68 20.18
C THR A 27 -20.60 25.82 19.78
N PHE A 28 -21.83 25.82 20.30
CA PHE A 28 -22.80 26.92 20.07
C PHE A 28 -22.96 27.83 21.30
N ALA A 29 -22.33 27.47 22.41
CA ALA A 29 -22.31 28.23 23.65
C ALA A 29 -20.98 28.00 24.37
N TYR A 30 -20.43 29.06 24.96
CA TYR A 30 -19.24 29.02 25.79
C TYR A 30 -19.52 29.71 27.11
N SER A 31 -19.15 29.08 28.24
CA SER A 31 -19.34 29.68 29.56
C SER A 31 -18.12 29.44 30.43
N ASP A 32 -17.67 30.48 31.10
CA ASP A 32 -16.55 30.40 32.03
C ASP A 32 -16.74 31.34 33.24
N LYS A 33 -15.75 31.37 34.12
CA LYS A 33 -15.64 32.27 35.26
C LYS A 33 -14.44 33.20 35.09
N VAL A 34 -14.59 34.41 35.60
CA VAL A 34 -13.54 35.43 35.58
C VAL A 34 -13.44 36.05 36.98
N SER A 35 -12.28 36.60 37.38
CA SER A 35 -12.16 37.24 38.70
C SER A 35 -13.17 38.39 38.85
N ASN A 36 -13.49 38.76 40.09
CA ASN A 36 -14.32 39.94 40.37
C ASN A 36 -13.51 41.08 41.00
N ASP A 37 -12.18 41.09 40.79
CA ASP A 37 -11.27 42.13 41.28
C ASP A 37 -11.53 43.49 40.58
N THR A 38 -11.96 43.45 39.32
CA THR A 38 -12.41 44.61 38.55
C THR A 38 -13.90 44.45 38.25
N LEU A 39 -14.70 45.47 38.55
CA LEU A 39 -16.15 45.51 38.32
C LEU A 39 -16.52 46.72 37.46
N PRO A 40 -17.62 46.66 36.70
CA PRO A 40 -18.04 47.76 35.84
C PRO A 40 -18.56 48.94 36.65
N GLU A 41 -18.06 50.13 36.35
CA GLU A 41 -18.54 51.39 36.92
C GLU A 41 -19.73 51.91 36.10
N LEU A 42 -20.94 51.57 36.53
CA LEU A 42 -22.18 51.93 35.83
C LEU A 42 -22.92 53.04 36.56
N ARG A 43 -23.35 54.06 35.83
CA ARG A 43 -24.28 55.08 36.32
C ARG A 43 -25.58 54.96 35.55
N VAL A 44 -26.71 54.98 36.25
CA VAL A 44 -28.03 54.92 35.62
C VAL A 44 -28.75 56.23 35.88
N GLU A 45 -29.32 56.83 34.85
CA GLU A 45 -30.06 58.08 34.98
C GLU A 45 -31.19 57.93 36.02
N GLY A 46 -31.22 58.82 37.00
CA GLY A 46 -32.23 58.79 38.08
C GLY A 46 -31.95 57.79 39.21
N VAL A 47 -30.76 57.20 39.26
CA VAL A 47 -30.27 56.39 40.39
C VAL A 47 -29.07 57.06 41.03
N ASP A 48 -28.98 57.02 42.36
CA ASP A 48 -27.93 57.75 43.09
C ASP A 48 -26.56 57.07 42.97
N GLY A 49 -25.60 57.80 42.39
CA GLY A 49 -24.19 57.43 42.35
C GLY A 49 -23.84 56.30 41.37
N ILE A 50 -22.63 55.77 41.50
CA ILE A 50 -22.17 54.58 40.75
C ILE A 50 -22.83 53.34 41.38
N LEU A 51 -23.35 52.44 40.54
CA LEU A 51 -23.94 51.18 40.99
C LEU A 51 -22.90 50.31 41.69
N GLN A 52 -23.24 49.79 42.87
CA GLN A 52 -22.39 48.87 43.61
C GLN A 52 -22.89 47.42 43.46
N TRP A 53 -21.98 46.45 43.55
CA TRP A 53 -22.31 45.04 43.38
C TRP A 53 -21.88 44.21 44.59
N PRO A 54 -22.82 43.55 45.31
CA PRO A 54 -24.27 43.59 45.14
C PRO A 54 -24.90 44.97 45.38
N LEU A 55 -26.03 45.24 44.71
CA LEU A 55 -26.78 46.49 44.85
C LEU A 55 -27.21 46.71 46.31
N PRO A 56 -26.95 47.90 46.88
CA PRO A 56 -27.54 48.35 48.13
C PRO A 56 -29.07 48.47 48.01
N PRO A 57 -29.82 48.27 49.10
CA PRO A 57 -31.29 48.32 49.07
C PRO A 57 -31.88 49.62 48.50
N ALA A 58 -31.19 50.75 48.68
CA ALA A 58 -31.62 52.03 48.12
C ALA A 58 -31.55 52.06 46.59
N GLN A 59 -30.45 51.61 45.99
CA GLN A 59 -30.28 51.53 44.53
C GLN A 59 -31.23 50.49 43.92
N GLU A 60 -31.42 49.35 44.60
CA GLU A 60 -32.41 48.33 44.19
C GLU A 60 -33.82 48.94 44.12
N GLN A 61 -34.27 49.65 45.17
CA GLN A 61 -35.59 50.30 45.19
C GLN A 61 -35.75 51.36 44.10
N GLN A 62 -34.72 52.17 43.85
CA GLN A 62 -34.74 53.20 42.80
C GLN A 62 -34.89 52.58 41.40
N LEU A 63 -34.12 51.53 41.10
CA LEU A 63 -34.19 50.82 39.82
C LEU A 63 -35.56 50.15 39.62
N PHE A 64 -36.09 49.51 40.66
CA PHE A 64 -37.36 48.79 40.59
C PHE A 64 -38.58 49.71 40.54
N ALA A 65 -38.47 50.94 41.07
CA ALA A 65 -39.52 51.95 40.95
C ALA A 65 -39.52 52.64 39.59
N ARG A 66 -38.34 52.79 38.96
CA ARG A 66 -38.19 53.49 37.68
C ARG A 66 -38.60 52.64 36.49
N TYR A 67 -38.19 51.38 36.46
CA TYR A 67 -38.41 50.50 35.31
C TYR A 67 -39.51 49.47 35.59
N THR A 68 -40.41 49.28 34.63
CA THR A 68 -41.48 48.29 34.75
C THR A 68 -40.95 46.88 34.50
N ALA A 69 -41.17 45.96 35.43
CA ALA A 69 -40.82 44.56 35.24
C ALA A 69 -41.76 43.89 34.24
N VAL A 70 -41.19 43.25 33.21
CA VAL A 70 -41.90 42.42 32.24
C VAL A 70 -41.52 40.97 32.49
N ASN A 71 -42.51 40.10 32.75
CA ASN A 71 -42.30 38.70 33.13
C ASN A 71 -41.27 38.51 34.28
N GLY A 72 -41.23 39.45 35.23
CA GLY A 72 -40.31 39.42 36.39
C GLY A 72 -38.91 39.99 36.13
N SER A 73 -38.57 40.34 34.88
CA SER A 73 -37.27 40.92 34.51
C SER A 73 -37.39 42.43 34.28
N ILE A 74 -36.41 43.18 34.78
CA ILE A 74 -36.24 44.62 34.54
C ILE A 74 -35.06 44.78 33.59
N SER A 75 -35.28 45.51 32.50
CA SER A 75 -34.22 45.88 31.56
C SER A 75 -33.97 47.38 31.62
N VAL A 76 -32.73 47.76 31.94
CA VAL A 76 -32.25 49.14 31.90
C VAL A 76 -31.53 49.35 30.56
N PRO A 77 -32.08 50.18 29.65
CA PRO A 77 -31.53 50.33 28.30
C PRO A 77 -30.17 51.06 28.31
N LEU A 78 -29.42 50.91 27.22
CA LEU A 78 -28.14 51.60 26.99
C LEU A 78 -28.27 53.13 27.15
N GLU A 79 -29.35 53.72 26.65
CA GLU A 79 -29.58 55.18 26.67
C GLU A 79 -29.61 55.76 28.08
N ASP A 80 -30.10 54.99 29.05
CA ASP A 80 -30.19 55.37 30.46
C ASP A 80 -28.93 54.97 31.25
N THR A 81 -27.97 54.29 30.62
CA THR A 81 -26.79 53.74 31.29
C THR A 81 -25.51 54.39 30.78
N ASP A 82 -24.89 55.21 31.62
CA ASP A 82 -23.54 55.70 31.38
C ASP A 82 -22.53 54.66 31.88
N THR A 83 -21.82 54.06 30.93
CA THR A 83 -20.79 53.03 31.19
C THR A 83 -19.38 53.62 31.34
N GLY A 84 -19.24 54.95 31.35
CA GLY A 84 -17.95 55.61 31.49
C GLY A 84 -17.02 55.37 30.29
N TYR A 85 -17.51 55.59 29.07
CA TYR A 85 -16.71 55.56 27.82
C TYR A 85 -15.73 56.76 27.78
N GLU A 86 -14.77 56.81 28.70
CA GLU A 86 -13.53 57.57 28.53
C GLU A 86 -12.47 56.60 27.98
N ASP A 87 -11.57 57.07 27.11
CA ASP A 87 -10.57 56.26 26.36
C ASP A 87 -9.62 55.40 27.23
N GLU A 88 -9.77 55.38 28.56
CA GLU A 88 -8.94 54.66 29.54
C GLU A 88 -9.77 53.99 30.66
N SER A 89 -10.90 53.32 30.35
CA SER A 89 -11.68 52.57 31.34
C SER A 89 -11.02 51.23 31.73
N PRO A 90 -10.60 51.01 33.00
CA PRO A 90 -10.00 49.75 33.45
C PRO A 90 -10.92 48.53 33.27
N TRP A 91 -12.24 48.76 33.24
CA TRP A 91 -13.22 47.72 32.95
C TRP A 91 -13.13 47.23 31.51
N GLN A 92 -12.90 48.13 30.56
CA GLN A 92 -12.84 47.80 29.15
C GLN A 92 -11.62 46.93 28.84
N ASP A 93 -10.44 47.32 29.32
CA ASP A 93 -9.23 46.51 29.22
C ASP A 93 -9.44 45.12 29.82
N TYR A 94 -10.03 45.07 31.03
CA TYR A 94 -10.36 43.81 31.69
C TYR A 94 -11.33 42.93 30.89
N LEU A 95 -12.39 43.53 30.32
CA LEU A 95 -13.38 42.85 29.49
C LEU A 95 -12.71 42.22 28.27
N TYR A 96 -11.85 42.96 27.56
CA TYR A 96 -11.17 42.45 26.38
C TYR A 96 -10.13 41.38 26.73
N ASP A 97 -9.20 41.68 27.64
CA ASP A 97 -8.06 40.82 27.97
C ASP A 97 -8.46 39.50 28.66
N GLN A 98 -9.54 39.50 29.46
CA GLN A 98 -9.91 38.34 30.27
C GLN A 98 -11.14 37.60 29.75
N ILE A 99 -12.08 38.29 29.09
CA ILE A 99 -13.37 37.71 28.70
C ILE A 99 -13.44 37.57 27.18
N VAL A 100 -13.17 38.61 26.40
CA VAL A 100 -13.33 38.55 24.94
C VAL A 100 -12.36 37.56 24.31
N ASP A 101 -11.08 37.56 24.72
CA ASP A 101 -10.09 36.59 24.24
C ASP A 101 -10.50 35.14 24.53
N THR A 102 -11.00 34.87 25.74
CA THR A 102 -11.44 33.53 26.11
C THR A 102 -12.74 33.13 25.39
N VAL A 103 -13.62 34.08 25.08
CA VAL A 103 -14.82 33.85 24.25
C VAL A 103 -14.45 33.53 22.81
N ASP A 104 -13.47 34.23 22.23
CA ASP A 104 -13.00 34.01 20.87
C ASP A 104 -12.48 32.57 20.70
N LEU A 105 -11.59 32.15 21.60
CA LEU A 105 -11.09 30.78 21.71
C LEU A 105 -12.21 29.77 22.02
N GLY A 106 -13.10 30.10 22.95
CA GLY A 106 -14.14 29.21 23.47
C GLY A 106 -15.27 28.91 22.48
N LEU A 107 -15.61 29.87 21.62
CA LEU A 107 -16.53 29.68 20.49
C LEU A 107 -15.84 29.11 19.25
N GLY A 108 -14.50 28.99 19.27
CA GLY A 108 -13.73 28.40 18.18
C GLY A 108 -13.63 29.30 16.94
N LEU A 109 -13.63 30.62 17.16
CA LEU A 109 -13.43 31.60 16.11
C LEU A 109 -11.94 31.60 15.73
N THR A 110 -11.63 31.43 14.45
CA THR A 110 -10.24 31.22 14.00
C THR A 110 -9.60 32.42 13.31
N THR A 111 -10.38 33.47 13.00
CA THR A 111 -9.97 34.50 12.01
C THR A 111 -10.56 35.89 12.24
N THR A 112 -11.21 36.18 13.37
CA THR A 112 -12.06 37.39 13.50
C THR A 112 -11.56 38.31 14.60
N SER A 113 -11.47 39.62 14.32
CA SER A 113 -11.34 40.63 15.38
C SER A 113 -12.70 40.79 16.07
N LEU A 114 -12.87 40.14 17.22
CA LEU A 114 -14.08 40.17 18.02
C LEU A 114 -14.23 41.52 18.76
N GLN A 115 -15.38 42.15 18.62
CA GLN A 115 -15.78 43.32 19.40
C GLN A 115 -17.07 43.05 20.16
N VAL A 116 -17.20 43.73 21.30
CA VAL A 116 -18.38 43.67 22.17
C VAL A 116 -19.02 45.05 22.30
N TYR A 117 -20.34 45.10 22.14
CA TYR A 117 -21.12 46.34 22.29
C TYR A 117 -22.16 46.15 23.39
N PHE A 118 -22.19 47.06 24.37
CA PHE A 118 -23.14 46.98 25.47
C PHE A 118 -24.58 47.17 24.96
N SER A 119 -25.48 46.27 25.37
CA SER A 119 -26.90 46.30 24.98
C SER A 119 -27.75 46.90 26.08
N HIS A 120 -27.73 46.30 27.26
CA HIS A 120 -28.55 46.69 28.41
C HIS A 120 -28.08 46.00 29.70
N LEU A 121 -28.46 46.56 30.84
CA LEU A 121 -28.37 45.93 32.16
C LEU A 121 -29.68 45.21 32.47
N CYS A 122 -29.60 43.93 32.80
CA CYS A 122 -30.74 43.06 33.10
C CYS A 122 -30.78 42.72 34.58
N LEU A 123 -31.94 42.92 35.22
CA LEU A 123 -32.19 42.59 36.62
C LEU A 123 -33.38 41.62 36.72
N ASP A 124 -33.08 40.36 37.00
CA ASP A 124 -34.10 39.32 37.09
C ASP A 124 -34.53 39.11 38.53
N THR A 125 -35.83 39.10 38.76
CA THR A 125 -36.41 38.91 40.09
C THR A 125 -37.12 37.56 40.20
N LYS A 126 -37.72 37.29 41.36
CA LYS A 126 -38.43 36.02 41.61
C LYS A 126 -39.53 35.77 40.56
N GLY A 127 -39.46 34.63 39.88
CA GLY A 127 -40.39 34.23 38.82
C GLY A 127 -39.94 34.55 37.39
N SER A 128 -38.81 35.21 37.20
CA SER A 128 -38.29 35.58 35.86
C SER A 128 -37.93 34.38 35.00
N VAL A 129 -38.35 34.39 33.74
CA VAL A 129 -38.11 33.29 32.76
C VAL A 129 -37.48 33.71 31.43
N ASP A 130 -37.62 34.98 31.00
CA ASP A 130 -37.32 35.43 29.62
C ASP A 130 -36.19 36.48 29.51
N ALA A 131 -35.29 36.50 30.48
CA ALA A 131 -34.19 37.46 30.51
C ALA A 131 -33.04 37.06 29.57
N PHE A 132 -32.29 38.06 29.07
CA PHE A 132 -31.11 37.98 28.19
C PHE A 132 -31.34 38.10 26.68
N THR A 133 -32.56 38.34 26.21
CA THR A 133 -32.76 38.70 24.79
C THR A 133 -32.17 40.09 24.57
N PRO A 134 -31.16 40.26 23.69
CA PRO A 134 -30.62 41.58 23.37
C PRO A 134 -31.72 42.49 22.84
N HIS A 135 -31.68 43.78 23.18
CA HIS A 135 -32.58 44.76 22.57
C HIS A 135 -32.28 44.86 21.07
N TYR A 136 -33.30 45.20 20.28
CA TYR A 136 -33.17 45.36 18.84
C TYR A 136 -32.20 46.51 18.53
N ILE A 137 -31.12 46.22 17.80
CA ILE A 137 -30.26 47.24 17.19
C ILE A 137 -30.90 47.65 15.87
N ASP A 138 -30.92 48.95 15.55
CA ASP A 138 -31.32 49.44 14.23
C ASP A 138 -30.60 48.69 13.10
N ALA A 139 -31.38 48.15 12.16
CA ALA A 139 -30.92 47.24 11.10
C ALA A 139 -29.79 47.80 10.21
N GLU A 140 -29.56 49.12 10.23
CA GLU A 140 -28.54 49.78 9.42
C GLU A 140 -27.12 49.68 10.00
N SER A 141 -26.95 49.49 11.32
CA SER A 141 -25.63 49.68 11.95
C SER A 141 -24.78 48.40 12.06
N PHE A 142 -25.37 47.23 12.29
CA PHE A 142 -24.58 46.02 12.63
C PHE A 142 -25.16 44.66 12.17
N ASP A 143 -26.28 44.62 11.44
CA ASP A 143 -27.02 43.35 11.21
C ASP A 143 -26.19 42.28 10.45
N ARG A 144 -25.17 42.68 9.69
CA ARG A 144 -24.29 41.76 8.94
C ARG A 144 -23.03 41.32 9.69
N THR A 145 -22.70 41.96 10.82
CA THR A 145 -21.50 41.67 11.62
C THR A 145 -21.85 41.17 13.03
N LEU A 146 -23.08 41.39 13.49
CA LEU A 146 -23.65 40.82 14.72
C LEU A 146 -23.87 39.31 14.57
N PHE A 147 -23.25 38.52 15.44
CA PHE A 147 -23.35 37.07 15.37
C PHE A 147 -23.65 36.37 16.68
N GLY A 148 -23.67 37.10 17.80
CA GLY A 148 -23.86 36.48 19.10
C GLY A 148 -24.19 37.44 20.23
N THR A 149 -24.28 36.87 21.42
CA THR A 149 -24.60 37.56 22.67
C THR A 149 -23.67 37.07 23.76
N LEU A 150 -23.08 38.01 24.51
CA LEU A 150 -22.31 37.77 25.72
C LEU A 150 -23.11 38.27 26.92
N VAL A 151 -23.37 37.38 27.86
CA VAL A 151 -24.04 37.67 29.13
C VAL A 151 -23.02 37.54 30.24
N LEU A 152 -22.79 38.60 30.99
CA LEU A 152 -21.91 38.60 32.17
C LEU A 152 -22.76 38.80 33.43
N VAL A 153 -22.75 37.84 34.35
CA VAL A 153 -23.49 37.91 35.61
C VAL A 153 -22.65 38.56 36.70
N LEU A 154 -23.15 39.69 37.21
CA LEU A 154 -22.53 40.50 38.26
C LEU A 154 -22.81 39.91 39.65
N PRO A 155 -21.97 40.25 40.66
CA PRO A 155 -22.21 39.84 42.04
C PRO A 155 -23.60 40.27 42.53
N SER A 156 -24.49 39.29 42.71
CA SER A 156 -25.89 39.52 43.11
C SER A 156 -26.44 38.31 43.88
N PRO A 157 -27.30 38.52 44.90
CA PRO A 157 -27.82 37.44 45.73
C PRO A 157 -29.03 36.78 45.06
N TYR A 158 -28.86 35.58 44.48
CA TYR A 158 -29.98 34.81 43.95
C TYR A 158 -29.86 33.28 44.10
N ASN A 159 -31.02 32.60 44.00
CA ASN A 159 -31.14 31.15 43.83
C ASN A 159 -32.09 30.83 42.67
N GLY A 160 -31.88 29.68 42.02
CA GLY A 160 -32.58 29.31 40.77
C GLY A 160 -31.85 29.85 39.55
N GLY A 161 -32.56 30.10 38.45
CA GLY A 161 -31.98 30.79 37.30
C GLY A 161 -31.00 29.97 36.44
N LYS A 162 -31.12 28.63 36.40
CA LYS A 162 -30.30 27.81 35.50
C LYS A 162 -30.62 28.13 34.04
N ILE A 163 -29.62 28.33 33.20
CA ILE A 163 -29.81 28.68 31.80
C ILE A 163 -29.67 27.43 30.95
N THR A 164 -30.57 27.25 30.01
CA THR A 164 -30.46 26.25 28.95
C THR A 164 -30.23 26.98 27.65
N VAL A 165 -29.12 26.71 26.99
CA VAL A 165 -28.87 27.19 25.62
C VAL A 165 -29.13 26.04 24.68
N SER A 166 -29.89 26.27 23.61
CA SER A 166 -30.21 25.24 22.62
C SER A 166 -30.01 25.74 21.20
N TYR A 167 -29.57 24.83 20.33
CA TYR A 167 -29.39 25.08 18.90
C TYR A 167 -29.49 23.77 18.13
N ASP A 168 -30.25 23.76 17.04
CA ASP A 168 -30.41 22.63 16.11
C ASP A 168 -30.57 21.24 16.79
N GLY A 169 -31.44 21.19 17.80
CA GLY A 169 -31.75 19.98 18.56
C GLY A 169 -30.73 19.58 19.64
N ALA A 170 -29.63 20.31 19.80
CA ALA A 170 -28.70 20.18 20.92
C ALA A 170 -29.03 21.20 22.02
N SER A 171 -28.79 20.84 23.28
CA SER A 171 -28.99 21.75 24.42
C SER A 171 -27.90 21.58 25.48
N THR A 172 -27.43 22.69 26.04
CA THR A 172 -26.43 22.74 27.11
C THR A 172 -26.98 23.51 28.30
N LEU A 173 -26.87 22.91 29.49
CA LEU A 173 -27.24 23.55 30.75
C LEU A 173 -26.04 24.32 31.32
N VAL A 174 -26.23 25.60 31.58
CA VAL A 174 -25.21 26.53 32.08
C VAL A 174 -25.62 27.10 33.43
N GLN A 175 -24.69 27.11 34.39
CA GLN A 175 -24.90 27.69 35.71
C GLN A 175 -24.10 28.99 35.84
N LEU A 176 -24.79 30.14 35.78
CA LEU A 176 -24.15 31.46 35.89
C LEU A 176 -24.17 32.06 37.30
N LYS A 177 -24.36 31.24 38.34
CA LYS A 177 -24.32 31.76 39.72
C LYS A 177 -22.91 32.25 40.05
N PRO A 178 -22.72 33.54 40.42
CA PRO A 178 -21.40 34.08 40.73
C PRO A 178 -20.83 33.40 41.99
N LEU A 179 -19.51 33.32 42.05
CA LEU A 179 -18.76 32.77 43.18
C LEU A 179 -18.24 33.94 44.04
N LYS A 180 -17.80 33.67 45.28
CA LYS A 180 -17.34 34.72 46.22
C LYS A 180 -16.26 35.66 45.63
N LYS A 181 -15.40 35.13 44.75
CA LYS A 181 -14.28 35.85 44.13
C LYS A 181 -14.28 35.77 42.60
N ALA A 182 -15.44 35.49 41.99
CA ALA A 182 -15.50 35.36 40.53
C ALA A 182 -16.90 35.63 39.98
N MET A 183 -16.95 36.38 38.89
CA MET A 183 -18.12 36.50 38.02
C MET A 183 -18.19 35.30 37.07
N ARG A 184 -19.35 35.12 36.44
CA ARG A 184 -19.55 34.10 35.39
C ARG A 184 -20.15 34.74 34.17
N PHE A 185 -19.73 34.25 33.01
CA PHE A 185 -20.28 34.71 31.74
C PHE A 185 -20.70 33.55 30.84
N LEU A 186 -21.51 33.88 29.85
CA LEU A 186 -22.00 33.00 28.81
C LEU A 186 -21.98 33.75 27.48
N ALA A 187 -21.23 33.24 26.52
CA ALA A 187 -21.28 33.66 25.13
C ALA A 187 -22.05 32.65 24.29
N THR A 188 -22.91 33.13 23.39
CA THR A 188 -23.71 32.29 22.49
C THR A 188 -23.82 32.92 21.12
N TYR A 189 -24.14 32.12 20.11
CA TYR A 189 -24.48 32.63 18.78
C TYR A 189 -25.93 33.14 18.74
N ARG A 190 -26.21 34.10 17.84
CA ARG A 190 -27.52 34.76 17.66
C ARG A 190 -28.64 33.78 17.33
N ASN A 191 -28.32 32.68 16.65
CA ASN A 191 -29.29 31.66 16.24
C ASN A 191 -29.61 30.64 17.35
N THR A 192 -28.98 30.77 18.53
CA THR A 192 -29.28 29.92 19.68
C THR A 192 -30.49 30.44 20.45
N THR A 193 -31.22 29.53 21.09
CA THR A 193 -32.31 29.87 22.02
C THR A 193 -31.79 29.75 23.45
N MET A 194 -31.82 30.85 24.19
CA MET A 194 -31.52 30.90 25.62
C MET A 194 -32.82 30.88 26.42
N SER A 195 -32.93 29.99 27.40
CA SER A 195 -34.07 29.94 28.33
C SER A 195 -33.58 29.87 29.77
N SER A 196 -34.12 30.70 30.65
CA SER A 196 -33.78 30.69 32.07
C SER A 196 -34.87 30.00 32.88
N ALA A 197 -34.48 29.03 33.73
CA ALA A 197 -35.37 28.54 34.78
C ALA A 197 -35.73 29.68 35.75
N PRO A 198 -36.90 29.63 36.42
CA PRO A 198 -37.32 30.68 37.35
C PRO A 198 -36.30 30.96 38.44
N ILE A 199 -36.10 32.24 38.76
CA ILE A 199 -35.42 32.64 40.00
C ILE A 199 -36.36 32.40 41.17
N THR A 200 -35.88 31.70 42.19
CA THR A 200 -36.70 31.29 43.35
C THR A 200 -36.61 32.28 44.50
N SER A 201 -35.50 33.03 44.62
CA SER A 201 -35.28 34.04 45.66
C SER A 201 -34.19 35.03 45.24
N GLY A 202 -34.32 36.29 45.68
CA GLY A 202 -33.36 37.36 45.42
C GLY A 202 -33.45 37.94 44.02
N TYR A 203 -32.37 38.56 43.54
CA TYR A 203 -32.27 39.11 42.18
C TYR A 203 -30.94 38.74 41.52
N ARG A 204 -30.96 38.54 40.19
CA ARG A 204 -29.77 38.32 39.35
C ARG A 204 -29.53 39.57 38.52
N ALA A 205 -28.35 40.17 38.66
CA ALA A 205 -27.90 41.27 37.80
C ALA A 205 -26.94 40.75 36.71
N ALA A 206 -27.16 41.16 35.46
CA ALA A 206 -26.31 40.77 34.35
C ALA A 206 -26.17 41.87 33.31
N LEU A 207 -24.98 41.98 32.72
CA LEU A 207 -24.74 42.81 31.55
C LEU A 207 -24.89 41.98 30.29
N VAL A 208 -25.64 42.50 29.33
CA VAL A 208 -25.83 41.86 28.03
C VAL A 208 -25.09 42.68 26.98
N TYR A 209 -24.22 42.01 26.23
CA TYR A 209 -23.43 42.57 25.14
C TYR A 209 -23.75 41.85 23.83
N HIS A 210 -23.70 42.60 22.74
CA HIS A 210 -23.71 42.09 21.38
C HIS A 210 -22.28 41.68 20.98
N LEU A 211 -22.12 40.49 20.40
CA LEU A 211 -20.87 40.04 19.81
C LEU A 211 -20.84 40.38 18.31
N VAL A 212 -19.83 41.15 17.90
CA VAL A 212 -19.69 41.68 16.53
C VAL A 212 -18.32 41.30 15.98
N GLY A 213 -18.29 40.76 14.75
CA GLY A 213 -17.06 40.45 14.05
C GLY A 213 -16.63 41.57 13.12
N MET A 214 -15.40 42.08 13.26
CA MET A 214 -14.85 43.11 12.38
C MET A 214 -14.13 42.47 11.18
N HIS A 215 -14.19 43.16 10.02
CA HIS A 215 -13.53 42.78 8.76
C HIS A 215 -14.02 41.49 8.08
N LEU A 216 -15.28 41.14 8.24
CA LEU A 216 -15.84 39.96 7.59
C LEU A 216 -16.38 40.24 6.19
N PRO A 217 -16.11 39.37 5.21
CA PRO A 217 -16.81 39.38 3.94
C PRO A 217 -18.32 39.24 4.16
N LEU A 218 -19.12 39.98 3.39
CA LEU A 218 -20.60 40.02 3.49
C LEU A 218 -21.32 38.66 3.39
N ASN A 219 -20.60 37.58 3.06
CA ASN A 219 -21.11 36.23 2.87
C ASN A 219 -20.40 35.17 3.74
N ASP A 220 -19.61 35.58 4.74
CA ASP A 220 -18.87 34.63 5.58
C ASP A 220 -19.78 33.99 6.64
N THR A 221 -20.01 32.68 6.51
CA THR A 221 -20.79 31.88 7.45
C THR A 221 -19.95 31.35 8.62
N SER A 222 -18.67 31.71 8.72
CA SER A 222 -17.76 31.32 9.82
C SER A 222 -18.25 31.74 11.21
N LEU A 223 -19.09 32.78 11.27
CA LEU A 223 -19.71 33.29 12.49
C LEU A 223 -21.04 32.63 12.86
N LEU A 224 -21.48 31.59 12.14
CA LEU A 224 -22.71 30.87 12.47
C LEU A 224 -22.37 29.52 13.10
N PRO A 225 -23.15 29.07 14.10
CA PRO A 225 -22.95 27.75 14.67
C PRO A 225 -23.27 26.69 13.61
N VAL A 226 -22.37 25.70 13.45
CA VAL A 226 -22.51 24.66 12.43
C VAL A 226 -23.79 23.86 12.69
N PRO A 227 -24.75 23.83 11.75
CA PRO A 227 -25.95 23.03 11.93
C PRO A 227 -25.63 21.53 12.03
N ARG A 228 -26.37 20.81 12.86
CA ARG A 228 -26.34 19.36 13.00
C ARG A 228 -26.52 18.65 11.65
N HIS A 229 -27.40 19.14 10.78
CA HIS A 229 -27.64 18.54 9.46
C HIS A 229 -26.42 18.60 8.53
N GLU A 230 -25.53 19.59 8.68
CA GLU A 230 -24.27 19.63 7.93
C GLU A 230 -23.34 18.49 8.31
N THR A 231 -23.30 18.13 9.60
CA THR A 231 -22.51 17.00 10.09
C THR A 231 -23.07 15.68 9.53
N ILE A 232 -24.40 15.52 9.54
CA ILE A 232 -25.06 14.36 8.93
C ILE A 232 -24.73 14.28 7.43
N SER A 233 -24.80 15.40 6.71
CA SER A 233 -24.47 15.49 5.28
C SER A 233 -23.00 15.13 5.01
N ALA A 234 -22.07 15.59 5.87
CA ALA A 234 -20.65 15.28 5.75
C ALA A 234 -20.40 13.76 5.87
N PHE A 235 -20.94 13.10 6.90
CA PHE A 235 -20.85 11.65 7.01
C PHE A 235 -21.57 10.93 5.86
N ALA A 236 -22.76 11.39 5.46
CA ALA A 236 -23.51 10.79 4.35
C ALA A 236 -22.76 10.85 3.01
N THR A 237 -21.98 11.92 2.79
CA THR A 237 -21.10 12.09 1.61
C THR A 237 -19.94 11.09 1.64
N ILE A 238 -19.35 10.87 2.82
CA ILE A 238 -18.30 9.87 2.97
C ILE A 238 -18.84 8.46 2.67
N ALA A 239 -20.03 8.13 3.17
CA ALA A 239 -20.68 6.84 2.91
C ALA A 239 -21.00 6.58 1.43
N THR A 240 -21.16 7.64 0.61
CA THR A 240 -21.35 7.51 -0.85
C THR A 240 -20.05 7.37 -1.63
N THR A 241 -18.89 7.45 -0.97
CA THR A 241 -17.61 7.20 -1.63
C THR A 241 -17.58 5.75 -2.11
N PRO A 242 -17.41 5.49 -3.42
CA PRO A 242 -17.66 4.17 -3.99
C PRO A 242 -16.75 3.08 -3.43
N LEU A 243 -15.53 3.43 -3.04
CA LEU A 243 -14.54 2.51 -2.48
C LEU A 243 -13.77 3.21 -1.36
N PRO A 244 -14.27 3.23 -0.10
CA PRO A 244 -13.54 3.86 1.00
C PRO A 244 -12.22 3.11 1.26
N PHE A 245 -11.16 3.87 1.56
CA PHE A 245 -9.83 3.31 1.80
C PHE A 245 -9.82 2.38 3.01
N PHE A 246 -10.51 2.79 4.07
CA PHE A 246 -10.78 2.01 5.27
C PHE A 246 -12.26 1.67 5.34
N GLN A 247 -12.56 0.38 5.45
CA GLN A 247 -13.94 -0.11 5.41
C GLN A 247 -14.62 0.01 6.77
N ARG A 248 -13.87 -0.14 7.88
CA ARG A 248 -14.41 -0.17 9.25
C ARG A 248 -13.63 0.79 10.14
N ILE A 249 -14.31 1.77 10.73
CA ILE A 249 -13.68 2.78 11.57
C ILE A 249 -14.19 2.63 12.99
N ALA A 250 -13.27 2.59 13.95
CA ALA A 250 -13.57 2.50 15.37
C ALA A 250 -13.32 3.84 16.04
N ARG A 251 -14.26 4.36 16.83
CA ARG A 251 -14.03 5.46 17.77
C ARG A 251 -13.89 4.88 19.18
N PRO A 252 -12.70 4.96 19.81
CA PRO A 252 -12.47 4.44 21.16
C PRO A 252 -13.44 5.06 22.18
N ILE A 253 -13.88 4.26 23.17
CA ILE A 253 -14.62 4.76 24.32
C ILE A 253 -13.63 4.83 25.51
N PRO A 254 -13.32 6.03 26.05
CA PRO A 254 -12.26 6.20 27.04
C PRO A 254 -12.69 5.84 28.49
N TYR A 255 -13.89 5.30 28.67
CA TYR A 255 -14.46 4.96 29.97
C TYR A 255 -15.01 3.53 29.98
N ALA A 256 -15.05 2.91 31.16
CA ALA A 256 -15.62 1.58 31.33
C ALA A 256 -17.15 1.63 31.22
N LEU A 257 -17.72 0.85 30.30
CA LEU A 257 -19.17 0.66 30.22
C LEU A 257 -19.64 -0.31 31.29
N SER A 258 -20.75 0.01 31.95
CA SER A 258 -21.42 -0.88 32.91
C SER A 258 -22.02 -2.12 32.24
N ALA A 259 -22.45 -1.98 30.98
CA ALA A 259 -22.87 -3.07 30.10
C ALA A 259 -22.61 -2.66 28.64
N LEU A 260 -22.35 -3.61 27.74
CA LEU A 260 -22.16 -3.35 26.30
C LEU A 260 -23.51 -3.04 25.62
N THR A 261 -24.09 -1.89 25.94
CA THR A 261 -25.41 -1.44 25.48
C THR A 261 -25.39 0.04 25.13
N PHE A 262 -26.24 0.47 24.21
CA PHE A 262 -26.31 1.88 23.80
C PHE A 262 -26.83 2.79 24.92
N ASP A 263 -27.65 2.26 25.84
CA ASP A 263 -28.17 3.00 27.00
C ASP A 263 -27.08 3.34 28.03
N ALA A 264 -25.95 2.62 28.01
CA ALA A 264 -24.79 2.88 28.88
C ALA A 264 -23.83 3.95 28.33
N LEU A 265 -24.09 4.49 27.13
CA LEU A 265 -23.25 5.54 26.54
C LEU A 265 -23.47 6.89 27.23
N THR A 266 -22.42 7.70 27.31
CA THR A 266 -22.57 9.11 27.69
C THR A 266 -23.46 9.84 26.69
N PRO A 267 -24.14 10.95 27.08
CA PRO A 267 -24.95 11.74 26.15
C PRO A 267 -24.17 12.19 24.90
N ALA A 268 -22.87 12.46 25.02
CA ALA A 268 -22.03 12.87 23.90
C ALA A 268 -21.79 11.73 22.89
N ASP A 269 -21.64 10.49 23.35
CA ASP A 269 -21.43 9.34 22.48
C ASP A 269 -22.73 8.82 21.88
N ALA A 270 -23.82 8.85 22.64
CA ALA A 270 -25.16 8.56 22.13
C ALA A 270 -25.56 9.52 21.01
N ASP A 271 -25.22 10.80 21.16
CA ASP A 271 -25.45 11.83 20.13
C ASP A 271 -24.66 11.56 18.83
N PHE A 272 -23.39 11.15 18.95
CA PHE A 272 -22.57 10.74 17.80
C PHE A 272 -23.16 9.53 17.07
N VAL A 273 -23.60 8.51 17.82
CA VAL A 273 -24.33 7.35 17.26
C VAL A 273 -25.61 7.83 16.56
N GLY A 274 -26.34 8.76 17.17
CA GLY A 274 -27.53 9.37 16.59
C GLY A 274 -27.28 10.03 15.24
N ILE A 275 -26.17 10.75 15.08
CA ILE A 275 -25.76 11.36 13.80
C ILE A 275 -25.50 10.29 12.73
N LEU A 276 -24.71 9.26 13.07
CA LEU A 276 -24.40 8.18 12.14
C LEU A 276 -25.67 7.43 11.71
N VAL A 277 -26.57 7.13 12.66
CA VAL A 277 -27.84 6.47 12.39
C VAL A 277 -28.77 7.36 11.54
N ALA A 278 -28.79 8.67 11.78
CA ALA A 278 -29.59 9.63 11.01
C ALA A 278 -29.18 9.70 9.53
N THR A 279 -27.93 9.38 9.19
CA THR A 279 -27.52 9.27 7.77
C THR A 279 -28.28 8.17 7.02
N GLN A 280 -28.79 7.16 7.73
CA GLN A 280 -29.34 5.90 7.18
C GLN A 280 -28.38 5.10 6.28
N ARG A 281 -27.12 5.51 6.15
CA ARG A 281 -26.11 4.93 5.26
C ARG A 281 -24.99 4.21 6.00
N TYR A 282 -24.86 4.43 7.31
CA TYR A 282 -23.94 3.71 8.17
C TYR A 282 -24.63 2.56 8.91
N ASP A 283 -23.85 1.51 9.14
CA ASP A 283 -24.08 0.55 10.21
C ASP A 283 -23.24 0.95 11.41
N VAL A 284 -23.81 0.83 12.60
CA VAL A 284 -23.16 1.16 13.87
C VAL A 284 -23.32 -0.01 14.84
N THR A 285 -22.24 -0.37 15.52
CA THR A 285 -22.22 -1.39 16.56
C THR A 285 -21.28 -0.99 17.68
N LEU A 286 -21.63 -1.34 18.91
CA LEU A 286 -20.66 -1.35 20.01
C LEU A 286 -19.84 -2.62 19.92
N VAL A 287 -18.53 -2.54 20.16
CA VAL A 287 -17.64 -3.71 20.13
C VAL A 287 -16.76 -3.75 21.36
N GLN A 288 -16.44 -4.98 21.78
CA GLN A 288 -15.28 -5.26 22.61
C GLN A 288 -14.15 -5.75 21.71
N LEU A 289 -12.95 -5.22 21.95
CA LEU A 289 -11.74 -5.60 21.23
C LEU A 289 -10.88 -6.49 22.10
N LYS A 290 -10.15 -7.42 21.48
CA LYS A 290 -9.19 -8.27 22.18
C LYS A 290 -8.06 -7.41 22.73
N VAL A 291 -7.79 -7.51 24.04
CA VAL A 291 -6.65 -6.85 24.68
C VAL A 291 -5.59 -7.93 24.93
N ASP A 292 -4.53 -7.95 24.12
CA ASP A 292 -3.35 -8.77 24.40
C ASP A 292 -2.30 -7.92 25.13
N PHE A 293 -2.15 -8.15 26.43
CA PHE A 293 -1.14 -7.49 27.28
C PHE A 293 0.31 -7.88 26.94
N LEU A 294 0.53 -8.81 26.01
CA LEU A 294 1.85 -9.34 25.64
C LEU A 294 2.38 -8.80 24.29
N SER A 295 1.61 -7.97 23.57
CA SER A 295 1.98 -7.53 22.21
C SER A 295 3.07 -6.45 22.15
N SER A 296 3.63 -6.02 23.29
CA SER A 296 4.76 -5.07 23.30
C SER A 296 6.08 -5.68 22.84
N ILE A 297 6.11 -6.98 22.45
CA ILE A 297 7.34 -7.74 22.12
C ILE A 297 7.29 -8.35 20.71
N SER A 298 6.30 -8.04 19.87
CA SER A 298 6.24 -8.54 18.49
C SER A 298 6.05 -7.41 17.49
N ASP A 299 6.85 -7.39 16.42
CA ASP A 299 6.73 -6.51 15.22
C ASP A 299 5.35 -6.57 14.51
N THR A 300 4.43 -7.39 14.99
CA THR A 300 3.03 -7.41 14.58
C THR A 300 2.24 -6.48 15.48
N GLY A 301 1.88 -5.31 14.97
CA GLY A 301 1.21 -4.23 15.71
C GLY A 301 -0.07 -4.63 16.46
N ILE A 302 -0.64 -3.65 17.18
CA ILE A 302 -1.78 -3.79 18.10
C ILE A 302 -2.90 -4.68 17.52
N ILE A 303 -3.15 -5.83 18.16
CA ILE A 303 -4.26 -6.73 17.83
C ILE A 303 -5.57 -6.05 18.23
N ASN A 304 -6.43 -5.77 17.26
CA ASN A 304 -7.70 -5.05 17.44
C ASN A 304 -8.90 -5.85 16.92
N GLU A 305 -8.90 -7.16 17.16
CA GLU A 305 -9.95 -8.08 16.74
C GLU A 305 -11.21 -7.91 17.59
N VAL A 306 -12.38 -7.93 16.94
CA VAL A 306 -13.69 -7.85 17.61
C VAL A 306 -14.03 -9.18 18.28
N THR A 307 -14.16 -9.18 19.60
CA THR A 307 -14.52 -10.37 20.41
C THR A 307 -16.01 -10.44 20.72
N ALA A 308 -16.67 -9.29 20.88
CA ALA A 308 -18.11 -9.17 21.05
C ALA A 308 -18.63 -7.95 20.31
N CYS A 309 -19.87 -8.01 19.81
CA CYS A 309 -20.52 -6.88 19.15
C CYS A 309 -22.02 -6.79 19.46
N VAL A 310 -22.50 -5.56 19.65
CA VAL A 310 -23.92 -5.24 19.86
C VAL A 310 -24.36 -4.20 18.81
N PRO A 311 -25.07 -4.64 17.75
CA PRO A 311 -25.47 -3.76 16.65
C PRO A 311 -26.61 -2.83 17.05
N HIS A 312 -26.63 -1.62 16.51
CA HIS A 312 -27.71 -0.67 16.74
C HIS A 312 -29.00 -1.16 16.04
N PRO A 313 -30.17 -1.21 16.73
CA PRO A 313 -31.42 -1.76 16.17
C PRO A 313 -31.85 -1.10 14.84
N SER A 314 -31.71 0.22 14.73
CA SER A 314 -32.10 0.98 13.53
C SER A 314 -31.28 0.66 12.27
N CYS A 315 -30.08 0.09 12.41
CA CYS A 315 -29.21 -0.22 11.27
C CYS A 315 -29.67 -1.48 10.49
N ARG A 316 -30.49 -2.33 11.12
CA ARG A 316 -30.99 -3.61 10.56
C ARG A 316 -29.87 -4.47 9.96
N ILE A 317 -28.78 -4.63 10.72
CA ILE A 317 -27.59 -5.39 10.30
C ILE A 317 -27.97 -6.87 10.14
N PRO A 318 -27.75 -7.50 8.98
CA PRO A 318 -28.07 -8.91 8.78
C PRO A 318 -27.28 -9.82 9.72
N LYS A 319 -27.91 -10.92 10.17
CA LYS A 319 -27.32 -11.89 11.10
C LYS A 319 -25.95 -12.41 10.63
N VAL A 320 -25.80 -12.71 9.34
CA VAL A 320 -24.54 -13.20 8.75
C VAL A 320 -23.40 -12.18 8.83
N VAL A 321 -23.71 -10.88 8.70
CA VAL A 321 -22.71 -9.80 8.83
C VAL A 321 -22.24 -9.71 10.28
N ARG A 322 -23.17 -9.79 11.24
CA ARG A 322 -22.85 -9.78 12.67
C ARG A 322 -21.98 -10.96 13.08
N GLU A 323 -22.29 -12.16 12.61
CA GLU A 323 -21.51 -13.36 12.91
C GLU A 323 -20.09 -13.30 12.32
N ARG A 324 -19.96 -12.81 11.08
CA ARG A 324 -18.66 -12.64 10.42
C ARG A 324 -17.88 -11.44 10.94
N LEU A 325 -18.50 -10.50 11.64
CA LEU A 325 -17.78 -9.38 12.25
C LEU A 325 -16.88 -9.83 13.41
N LEU A 326 -17.24 -10.93 14.09
CA LEU A 326 -16.41 -11.50 15.15
C LEU A 326 -15.08 -12.02 14.56
N GLY A 327 -13.96 -11.68 15.18
CA GLY A 327 -12.61 -11.98 14.69
C GLY A 327 -12.11 -11.05 13.58
N ASN A 328 -12.93 -10.10 13.09
CA ASN A 328 -12.45 -9.05 12.20
C ASN A 328 -11.86 -7.89 12.98
N SER A 329 -10.89 -7.20 12.37
CA SER A 329 -10.27 -5.99 12.90
C SER A 329 -10.94 -4.70 12.42
N ALA A 330 -10.87 -3.65 13.25
CA ALA A 330 -11.10 -2.28 12.80
C ALA A 330 -9.99 -1.89 11.80
N SER A 331 -10.37 -1.23 10.70
CA SER A 331 -9.41 -0.77 9.69
C SER A 331 -8.61 0.44 10.16
N ALA A 332 -9.22 1.27 11.02
CA ALA A 332 -8.57 2.45 11.59
C ALA A 332 -9.32 2.95 12.83
N PHE A 333 -8.65 3.81 13.62
CA PHE A 333 -9.22 4.44 14.80
C PHE A 333 -9.41 5.95 14.59
N LEU A 334 -10.60 6.45 14.94
CA LEU A 334 -10.97 7.87 14.90
C LEU A 334 -10.91 8.43 16.33
N ARG A 335 -9.91 9.25 16.63
CA ARG A 335 -9.69 9.84 17.96
C ARG A 335 -10.33 11.23 18.07
N ASP A 336 -10.72 11.60 19.29
CA ASP A 336 -11.37 12.88 19.58
C ASP A 336 -10.39 14.06 19.70
N ARG A 337 -9.11 13.80 19.94
CA ARG A 337 -8.05 14.83 19.98
C ARG A 337 -7.00 14.58 18.88
N PRO A 338 -6.52 15.63 18.19
CA PRO A 338 -5.31 15.53 17.38
C PRO A 338 -4.13 15.14 18.28
N ILE A 339 -3.27 14.24 17.82
CA ILE A 339 -2.04 13.86 18.52
C ILE A 339 -1.07 15.05 18.41
N PRO A 340 -0.52 15.58 19.52
CA PRO A 340 0.53 16.60 19.45
C PRO A 340 1.74 16.05 18.68
N PRO A 341 2.39 16.85 17.82
CA PRO A 341 3.59 16.40 17.12
C PRO A 341 4.70 16.10 18.15
N GLY A 342 5.03 14.83 18.34
CA GLY A 342 6.10 14.37 19.25
C GLY A 342 5.73 13.23 20.18
N ASP A 343 4.44 12.91 20.34
CA ASP A 343 4.01 11.71 21.06
C ASP A 343 4.02 10.50 20.10
N ASP A 344 4.80 9.46 20.42
CA ASP A 344 4.89 8.22 19.64
C ASP A 344 3.50 7.57 19.52
N GLU A 345 3.17 7.02 18.33
CA GLU A 345 1.93 6.27 18.06
C GLU A 345 1.76 5.04 18.99
N ASP A 346 2.82 4.64 19.70
CA ASP A 346 2.99 3.32 20.32
C ASP A 346 2.59 3.21 21.80
N SER A 347 2.15 4.28 22.48
CA SER A 347 1.92 4.23 23.94
C SER A 347 0.47 3.97 24.40
N ASP A 348 -0.53 4.17 23.53
CA ASP A 348 -1.93 3.89 23.88
C ASP A 348 -2.32 2.50 23.37
N GLY A 349 -2.34 1.51 24.27
CA GLY A 349 -2.80 0.14 23.98
C GLY A 349 -4.21 0.08 23.36
N CYS A 350 -4.56 -1.05 22.72
CA CYS A 350 -5.87 -1.20 22.08
C CYS A 350 -7.01 -0.90 23.07
N PRO A 351 -7.96 -0.01 22.75
CA PRO A 351 -9.07 0.27 23.64
C PRO A 351 -9.94 -0.99 23.79
N PHE A 352 -10.25 -1.38 25.03
CA PHE A 352 -11.08 -2.56 25.29
C PHE A 352 -12.48 -2.44 24.67
N THR A 353 -13.02 -1.22 24.53
CA THR A 353 -14.36 -0.96 23.98
C THR A 353 -14.33 0.20 22.97
N ALA A 354 -15.08 0.07 21.87
CA ALA A 354 -15.19 1.10 20.85
C ALA A 354 -16.58 1.15 20.18
N ILE A 355 -16.91 2.30 19.60
CA ILE A 355 -18.02 2.45 18.64
C ILE A 355 -17.46 2.14 17.25
N LEU A 356 -17.84 1.00 16.68
CA LEU A 356 -17.43 0.58 15.35
C LEU A 356 -18.52 0.92 14.33
N PHE A 357 -18.14 1.57 13.24
CA PHE A 357 -19.07 1.96 12.19
C PHE A 357 -18.47 1.82 10.78
N TRP A 358 -19.34 1.57 9.80
CA TRP A 358 -18.98 1.43 8.39
C TRP A 358 -20.14 1.79 7.46
N PRO A 359 -19.88 2.26 6.23
CA PRO A 359 -20.92 2.42 5.21
C PRO A 359 -21.58 1.06 4.91
N LYS A 360 -22.90 1.02 4.70
CA LYS A 360 -23.62 -0.25 4.44
C LYS A 360 -23.05 -1.07 3.27
N ALA A 361 -22.51 -0.42 2.23
CA ALA A 361 -21.84 -1.09 1.12
C ALA A 361 -20.64 -1.97 1.56
N CYS A 362 -20.00 -1.64 2.70
CA CYS A 362 -18.89 -2.40 3.26
C CYS A 362 -19.32 -3.70 3.97
N ARG A 363 -20.63 -4.00 4.09
CA ARG A 363 -21.13 -5.31 4.58
C ARG A 363 -20.52 -6.49 3.81
N VAL A 364 -20.29 -6.29 2.50
CA VAL A 364 -19.66 -7.28 1.62
C VAL A 364 -18.23 -7.62 2.06
N GLY A 365 -17.47 -6.58 2.45
CA GLY A 365 -16.11 -6.72 2.96
C GLY A 365 -16.05 -7.53 4.27
N ILE A 366 -17.08 -7.42 5.12
CA ILE A 366 -17.15 -8.10 6.41
C ILE A 366 -17.45 -9.59 6.25
N VAL A 367 -18.40 -9.95 5.38
CA VAL A 367 -18.78 -11.36 5.21
C VAL A 367 -17.72 -12.20 4.50
N GLY A 368 -16.90 -11.56 3.65
CA GLY A 368 -15.82 -12.20 2.90
C GLY A 368 -16.26 -12.81 1.57
N VAL A 369 -15.28 -13.23 0.76
CA VAL A 369 -15.46 -13.72 -0.62
C VAL A 369 -16.34 -14.98 -0.71
N ASP A 370 -16.26 -15.84 0.29
CA ASP A 370 -16.94 -17.14 0.33
C ASP A 370 -18.45 -17.02 0.53
N VAL A 371 -18.91 -15.92 1.14
CA VAL A 371 -20.34 -15.64 1.34
C VAL A 371 -20.83 -14.60 0.34
N ALA A 372 -20.04 -13.56 0.08
CA ALA A 372 -20.44 -12.44 -0.77
C ALA A 372 -20.69 -12.85 -2.23
N LEU A 373 -19.75 -13.58 -2.85
CA LEU A 373 -19.82 -13.88 -4.28
C LEU A 373 -20.95 -14.86 -4.63
N PRO A 374 -21.23 -15.93 -3.85
CA PRO A 374 -22.41 -16.76 -4.08
C PRO A 374 -23.74 -16.03 -3.89
N LEU A 375 -23.80 -15.03 -3.00
CA LEU A 375 -24.98 -14.19 -2.87
C LEU A 375 -25.13 -13.25 -4.07
N LEU A 376 -24.01 -12.73 -4.59
CA LEU A 376 -23.98 -11.85 -5.75
C LEU A 376 -24.52 -12.53 -7.01
N GLU A 377 -24.01 -13.72 -7.32
CA GLU A 377 -24.48 -14.54 -8.44
C GLU A 377 -26.00 -14.77 -8.36
N LYS A 378 -26.52 -15.13 -7.17
CA LYS A 378 -27.95 -15.30 -6.94
C LYS A 378 -28.74 -14.00 -7.07
N ALA A 379 -28.18 -12.88 -6.63
CA ALA A 379 -28.83 -11.57 -6.66
C ALA A 379 -28.99 -11.00 -8.08
N ILE A 380 -28.02 -11.30 -8.95
CA ILE A 380 -28.08 -10.94 -10.37
C ILE A 380 -29.15 -11.77 -11.09
N LEU A 381 -29.19 -13.08 -10.84
CA LEU A 381 -30.19 -13.97 -11.47
C LEU A 381 -31.61 -13.79 -10.90
N LYS A 382 -31.75 -13.42 -9.62
CA LYS A 382 -33.04 -13.34 -8.93
C LYS A 382 -33.17 -12.02 -8.15
N PRO A 383 -34.04 -11.09 -8.58
CA PRO A 383 -34.20 -9.78 -7.94
C PRO A 383 -34.59 -9.82 -6.45
N LYS A 384 -35.26 -10.91 -6.01
CA LYS A 384 -35.71 -11.12 -4.62
C LYS A 384 -34.69 -11.85 -3.74
N ALA A 385 -33.52 -12.24 -4.26
CA ALA A 385 -32.50 -12.88 -3.45
C ALA A 385 -31.98 -11.92 -2.36
N ASN A 386 -31.40 -12.49 -1.30
CA ASN A 386 -30.84 -11.72 -0.21
C ASN A 386 -29.63 -10.90 -0.68
N LYS A 387 -29.69 -9.58 -0.52
CA LYS A 387 -28.64 -8.61 -0.90
C LYS A 387 -27.89 -8.06 0.30
N LEU A 388 -27.80 -8.81 1.41
CA LEU A 388 -27.22 -8.34 2.68
C LEU A 388 -27.88 -7.04 3.19
N GLY A 389 -29.17 -6.87 2.93
CA GLY A 389 -29.94 -5.65 3.29
C GLY A 389 -29.50 -4.40 2.53
N LEU A 390 -28.85 -4.54 1.38
CA LEU A 390 -28.62 -3.49 0.39
C LEU A 390 -29.82 -3.36 -0.55
N ASP A 391 -29.96 -2.19 -1.17
CA ASP A 391 -31.14 -1.84 -1.97
C ASP A 391 -31.13 -2.53 -3.34
N SER A 392 -29.95 -2.67 -3.95
CA SER A 392 -29.80 -3.22 -5.31
C SER A 392 -28.71 -4.31 -5.40
N ALA A 393 -28.73 -5.07 -6.51
CA ALA A 393 -27.63 -5.98 -6.85
C ALA A 393 -26.35 -5.18 -7.20
N ASP A 394 -26.51 -4.00 -7.80
CA ASP A 394 -25.42 -3.06 -8.09
C ASP A 394 -24.65 -2.63 -6.84
N ASP A 395 -25.34 -2.38 -5.73
CA ASP A 395 -24.68 -2.07 -4.44
C ASP A 395 -23.85 -3.26 -3.93
N LEU A 396 -24.31 -4.48 -4.20
CA LEU A 396 -23.60 -5.70 -3.86
C LEU A 396 -22.36 -5.89 -4.77
N VAL A 397 -22.46 -5.58 -6.06
CA VAL A 397 -21.31 -5.52 -7.00
C VAL A 397 -20.30 -4.47 -6.51
N ARG A 398 -20.73 -3.25 -6.18
CA ARG A 398 -19.85 -2.19 -5.64
C ARG A 398 -19.13 -2.64 -4.37
N GLY A 399 -19.86 -3.28 -3.45
CA GLY A 399 -19.27 -3.86 -2.25
C GLY A 399 -18.24 -4.95 -2.55
N ALA A 400 -18.49 -5.80 -3.55
CA ALA A 400 -17.56 -6.83 -4.00
C ALA A 400 -16.31 -6.22 -4.65
N ILE A 401 -16.44 -5.17 -5.47
CA ILE A 401 -15.31 -4.39 -5.99
C ILE A 401 -14.47 -3.84 -4.83
N GLY A 402 -15.10 -3.32 -3.77
CA GLY A 402 -14.43 -2.84 -2.56
C GLY A 402 -13.66 -3.95 -1.82
N LEU A 403 -14.22 -5.16 -1.77
CA LEU A 403 -13.55 -6.33 -1.23
C LEU A 403 -12.29 -6.68 -2.04
N PHE A 404 -12.35 -6.70 -3.37
CA PHE A 404 -11.19 -6.93 -4.24
C PHE A 404 -10.09 -5.89 -4.07
N ARG A 405 -10.46 -4.61 -3.94
CA ARG A 405 -9.51 -3.53 -3.66
C ARG A 405 -8.80 -3.74 -2.30
N SER A 406 -9.53 -4.17 -1.27
CA SER A 406 -8.93 -4.45 0.04
C SER A 406 -7.99 -5.67 0.04
N MET A 407 -8.32 -6.72 -0.71
CA MET A 407 -7.46 -7.91 -0.85
C MET A 407 -6.10 -7.61 -1.49
N SER A 408 -6.05 -6.60 -2.38
CA SER A 408 -4.81 -6.15 -3.02
C SER A 408 -3.83 -5.49 -2.03
N ARG A 409 -4.26 -5.25 -0.78
CA ARG A 409 -3.48 -4.52 0.24
C ARG A 409 -3.12 -5.38 1.45
N GLN A 410 -3.73 -6.55 1.60
CA GLN A 410 -3.48 -7.44 2.72
C GLN A 410 -2.33 -8.40 2.39
N HIS A 411 -1.30 -8.45 3.24
CA HIS A 411 -0.19 -9.42 3.14
C HIS A 411 -0.58 -10.84 3.60
N VAL A 412 -1.81 -11.28 3.32
CA VAL A 412 -2.28 -12.60 3.77
C VAL A 412 -1.86 -13.67 2.76
N LEU A 413 -1.23 -14.73 3.25
CA LEU A 413 -0.85 -15.92 2.48
C LEU A 413 -2.07 -16.61 1.84
N GLY A 414 -2.03 -16.81 0.52
CA GLY A 414 -2.99 -17.62 -0.23
C GLY A 414 -3.62 -16.91 -1.44
N LYS A 415 -3.52 -17.53 -2.62
CA LYS A 415 -4.18 -17.06 -3.83
C LYS A 415 -5.70 -17.25 -3.74
N LEU A 416 -6.47 -16.32 -4.30
CA LEU A 416 -7.91 -16.44 -4.43
C LEU A 416 -8.24 -17.63 -5.36
N PRO A 417 -9.05 -18.62 -4.93
CA PRO A 417 -9.48 -19.71 -5.79
C PRO A 417 -10.15 -19.20 -7.08
N PHE A 418 -9.79 -19.79 -8.23
CA PHE A 418 -10.25 -19.33 -9.54
C PHE A 418 -11.78 -19.31 -9.70
N LYS A 419 -12.52 -20.18 -8.98
CA LYS A 419 -13.99 -20.13 -8.94
C LYS A 419 -14.54 -18.75 -8.56
N TYR A 420 -13.89 -18.06 -7.62
CA TYR A 420 -14.32 -16.73 -7.18
C TYR A 420 -13.95 -15.64 -8.17
N VAL A 421 -12.89 -15.85 -8.97
CA VAL A 421 -12.54 -14.99 -10.10
C VAL A 421 -13.65 -15.05 -11.14
N VAL A 422 -14.08 -16.26 -11.52
CA VAL A 422 -15.18 -16.47 -12.46
C VAL A 422 -16.45 -15.81 -11.96
N MET A 423 -16.89 -16.09 -10.72
CA MET A 423 -18.11 -15.50 -10.16
C MET A 423 -18.10 -13.96 -10.13
N MET A 424 -16.95 -13.35 -9.82
CA MET A 424 -16.83 -11.89 -9.88
C MET A 424 -16.87 -11.37 -11.32
N THR A 425 -16.27 -12.10 -12.26
CA THR A 425 -16.27 -11.71 -13.68
C THR A 425 -17.67 -11.79 -14.26
N ASP A 426 -18.36 -12.91 -14.03
CA ASP A 426 -19.74 -13.12 -14.46
C ASP A 426 -20.62 -12.03 -13.85
N ALA A 427 -20.42 -11.67 -12.57
CA ALA A 427 -21.16 -10.57 -11.97
C ALA A 427 -20.93 -9.20 -12.63
N LEU A 428 -19.70 -8.91 -13.08
CA LEU A 428 -19.38 -7.67 -13.78
C LEU A 428 -20.00 -7.64 -15.19
N VAL A 429 -20.07 -8.77 -15.87
CA VAL A 429 -20.63 -8.91 -17.23
C VAL A 429 -22.16 -8.97 -17.17
N ASP A 430 -22.72 -9.87 -16.37
CA ASP A 430 -24.16 -10.13 -16.26
C ASP A 430 -24.94 -8.98 -15.61
N SER A 431 -24.27 -8.11 -14.84
CA SER A 431 -24.91 -6.88 -14.34
C SER A 431 -25.26 -5.89 -15.46
N ASN A 432 -24.68 -6.04 -16.65
CA ASN A 432 -24.84 -5.13 -17.79
C ASN A 432 -24.68 -3.65 -17.41
N ASN A 433 -23.75 -3.37 -16.49
CA ASN A 433 -23.48 -2.04 -15.96
C ASN A 433 -22.01 -1.68 -16.20
N VAL A 434 -21.76 -1.00 -17.32
CA VAL A 434 -20.42 -0.58 -17.73
C VAL A 434 -19.70 0.25 -16.66
N THR A 435 -20.43 1.03 -15.85
CA THR A 435 -19.85 1.82 -14.75
C THR A 435 -19.23 0.93 -13.66
N MET A 436 -19.73 -0.29 -13.45
CA MET A 436 -19.14 -1.25 -12.51
C MET A 436 -17.83 -1.82 -13.06
N ALA A 437 -17.82 -2.20 -14.34
CA ALA A 437 -16.61 -2.65 -15.02
C ALA A 437 -15.55 -1.53 -15.05
N GLU A 438 -15.93 -0.30 -15.38
CA GLU A 438 -15.05 0.87 -15.33
C GLU A 438 -14.46 1.06 -13.94
N LEU A 439 -15.28 1.03 -12.88
CA LEU A 439 -14.83 1.18 -11.50
C LEU A 439 -13.89 0.05 -11.08
N PHE A 440 -14.20 -1.19 -11.47
CA PHE A 440 -13.38 -2.36 -11.15
C PHE A 440 -11.99 -2.28 -11.79
N LEU A 441 -11.94 -1.99 -13.09
CA LEU A 441 -10.70 -1.87 -13.86
C LEU A 441 -9.85 -0.69 -13.38
N SER A 442 -10.48 0.47 -13.18
CA SER A 442 -9.76 1.69 -12.78
C SER A 442 -9.22 1.61 -11.35
N GLU A 443 -9.95 1.04 -10.39
CA GLU A 443 -9.64 1.22 -8.96
C GLU A 443 -9.35 -0.08 -8.17
N ALA A 444 -9.81 -1.26 -8.63
CA ALA A 444 -9.83 -2.47 -7.80
C ALA A 444 -8.91 -3.60 -8.27
N VAL A 445 -8.85 -3.88 -9.59
CA VAL A 445 -8.03 -4.98 -10.10
C VAL A 445 -6.53 -4.72 -9.86
N SER A 446 -5.82 -5.76 -9.43
CA SER A 446 -4.39 -5.75 -9.10
C SER A 446 -3.79 -7.12 -9.36
N VAL A 447 -2.50 -7.18 -9.69
CA VAL A 447 -1.68 -8.41 -9.76
C VAL A 447 -0.76 -8.57 -8.55
N TYR A 448 -0.80 -7.61 -7.63
CA TYR A 448 -0.09 -7.61 -6.35
C TYR A 448 -1.13 -7.86 -5.25
N GLY A 449 -1.16 -9.08 -4.71
CA GLY A 449 -2.11 -9.52 -3.70
C GLY A 449 -2.55 -10.97 -3.91
N ARG A 450 -3.83 -11.24 -3.65
CA ARG A 450 -4.40 -12.59 -3.78
C ARG A 450 -4.72 -13.00 -5.22
N LEU A 451 -4.70 -12.09 -6.18
CA LEU A 451 -4.94 -12.35 -7.59
C LEU A 451 -3.63 -12.55 -8.32
N ASP A 452 -3.54 -13.59 -9.15
CA ASP A 452 -2.42 -13.75 -10.05
C ASP A 452 -2.66 -13.08 -11.40
N HIS A 453 -1.59 -12.98 -12.19
CA HIS A 453 -1.60 -12.29 -13.47
C HIS A 453 -2.62 -12.88 -14.46
N TYR A 454 -2.79 -14.21 -14.47
CA TYR A 454 -3.76 -14.85 -15.34
C TYR A 454 -5.20 -14.51 -14.94
N ALA A 455 -5.53 -14.61 -13.65
CA ALA A 455 -6.85 -14.23 -13.14
C ALA A 455 -7.19 -12.78 -13.46
N ALA A 456 -6.25 -11.85 -13.27
CA ALA A 456 -6.45 -10.45 -13.61
C ALA A 456 -6.67 -10.25 -15.11
N THR A 457 -5.84 -10.89 -15.95
CA THR A 457 -5.97 -10.82 -17.42
C THR A 457 -7.31 -11.38 -17.90
N TYR A 458 -7.75 -12.51 -17.34
CA TYR A 458 -9.05 -13.12 -17.65
C TYR A 458 -10.23 -12.16 -17.38
N MET A 459 -10.25 -11.53 -16.20
CA MET A 459 -11.30 -10.57 -15.83
C MET A 459 -11.30 -9.35 -16.76
N ILE A 460 -10.13 -8.79 -17.05
CA ILE A 460 -9.97 -7.62 -17.93
C ILE A 460 -10.42 -7.96 -19.35
N HIS A 461 -10.02 -9.13 -19.87
CA HIS A 461 -10.40 -9.61 -21.20
C HIS A 461 -11.92 -9.72 -21.35
N LEU A 462 -12.61 -10.38 -20.41
CA LEU A 462 -14.06 -10.54 -20.49
C LEU A 462 -14.82 -9.23 -20.38
N CYS A 463 -14.37 -8.30 -19.51
CA CYS A 463 -14.95 -6.96 -19.46
C CYS A 463 -14.79 -6.22 -20.79
N LEU A 464 -13.61 -6.32 -21.42
CA LEU A 464 -13.35 -5.72 -22.72
C LEU A 464 -14.20 -6.35 -23.81
N LEU A 465 -14.33 -7.68 -23.84
CA LEU A 465 -15.16 -8.40 -24.82
C LEU A 465 -16.63 -7.98 -24.76
N GLU A 466 -17.20 -7.86 -23.56
CA GLU A 466 -18.61 -7.52 -23.38
C GLU A 466 -18.88 -6.04 -23.71
N TYR A 467 -18.15 -5.12 -23.09
CA TYR A 467 -18.49 -3.69 -23.13
C TYR A 467 -17.76 -2.91 -24.22
N GLY A 468 -16.75 -3.50 -24.85
CA GLY A 468 -15.90 -2.84 -25.82
C GLY A 468 -14.83 -1.95 -25.19
N TRP A 469 -13.67 -1.91 -25.84
CA TRP A 469 -12.59 -1.00 -25.44
C TRP A 469 -12.97 0.50 -25.48
N PRO A 470 -13.85 1.02 -26.36
CA PRO A 470 -14.15 2.45 -26.38
C PRO A 470 -14.80 2.94 -25.10
N ALA A 471 -15.69 2.14 -24.50
CA ALA A 471 -16.32 2.47 -23.23
C ALA A 471 -15.30 2.37 -22.08
N LEU A 472 -14.49 1.31 -22.06
CA LEU A 472 -13.55 1.04 -20.98
C LEU A 472 -12.20 1.73 -21.12
N GLN A 473 -11.97 2.52 -22.17
CA GLN A 473 -10.67 3.12 -22.48
C GLN A 473 -10.13 3.95 -21.31
N LYS A 474 -10.95 4.83 -20.72
CA LYS A 474 -10.55 5.66 -19.58
C LYS A 474 -10.16 4.82 -18.38
N ALA A 475 -10.88 3.73 -18.12
CA ALA A 475 -10.59 2.82 -17.02
C ALA A 475 -9.29 2.05 -17.24
N MET A 476 -9.04 1.58 -18.47
CA MET A 476 -7.79 0.92 -18.85
C MET A 476 -6.58 1.83 -18.72
N LEU A 477 -6.70 3.11 -19.08
CA LEU A 477 -5.61 4.09 -18.89
C LEU A 477 -5.29 4.31 -17.41
N ARG A 478 -6.30 4.41 -16.55
CA ARG A 478 -6.10 4.50 -15.09
C ARG A 478 -5.48 3.22 -14.52
N LEU A 479 -5.88 2.05 -15.01
CA LEU A 479 -5.28 0.77 -14.64
C LEU A 479 -3.78 0.77 -14.97
N ILE A 480 -3.42 1.18 -16.18
CA ILE A 480 -2.02 1.30 -16.63
C ILE A 480 -1.25 2.25 -15.72
N GLN A 481 -1.78 3.45 -15.45
CA GLN A 481 -1.16 4.43 -14.56
C GLN A 481 -0.88 3.86 -13.16
N ARG A 482 -1.78 3.04 -12.61
CA ARG A 482 -1.60 2.39 -11.31
C ARG A 482 -0.56 1.28 -11.35
N TRP A 483 -0.60 0.43 -12.37
CA TRP A 483 0.23 -0.77 -12.42
C TRP A 483 1.65 -0.49 -12.91
N VAL A 484 1.84 0.49 -13.80
CA VAL A 484 3.15 0.80 -14.40
C VAL A 484 4.18 1.26 -13.36
N ILE A 485 3.70 1.90 -12.28
CA ILE A 485 4.52 2.31 -11.14
C ILE A 485 5.02 1.10 -10.34
N VAL A 486 4.25 0.00 -10.35
CA VAL A 486 4.59 -1.22 -9.60
C VAL A 486 5.37 -2.22 -10.46
N SER A 487 4.97 -2.41 -11.72
CA SER A 487 5.66 -3.27 -12.69
C SER A 487 5.23 -2.99 -14.12
N VAL A 488 6.18 -2.54 -14.93
CA VAL A 488 5.97 -2.38 -16.38
C VAL A 488 5.78 -3.73 -17.08
N GLY A 489 6.53 -4.77 -16.69
CA GLY A 489 6.43 -6.10 -17.29
C GLY A 489 5.04 -6.73 -17.13
N SER A 490 4.40 -6.54 -15.97
CA SER A 490 3.01 -6.98 -15.78
C SER A 490 2.04 -6.31 -16.77
N ILE A 491 2.23 -5.03 -17.09
CA ILE A 491 1.38 -4.35 -18.08
C ILE A 491 1.74 -4.77 -19.50
N ALA A 492 3.03 -4.90 -19.82
CA ALA A 492 3.47 -5.39 -21.12
C ALA A 492 2.90 -6.80 -21.40
N ARG A 493 2.94 -7.70 -20.39
CA ARG A 493 2.35 -9.03 -20.48
C ARG A 493 0.84 -9.02 -20.67
N LEU A 494 0.13 -8.16 -19.92
CA LEU A 494 -1.33 -7.98 -20.10
C LEU A 494 -1.66 -7.57 -21.54
N LEU A 495 -0.99 -6.53 -22.04
CA LEU A 495 -1.23 -6.03 -23.39
C LEU A 495 -0.83 -7.05 -24.46
N ALA A 496 0.29 -7.77 -24.28
CA ALA A 496 0.74 -8.80 -25.20
C ALA A 496 -0.26 -9.98 -25.28
N ASN A 497 -0.82 -10.39 -24.14
CA ASN A 497 -1.87 -11.42 -24.10
C ASN A 497 -3.15 -10.96 -24.82
N LEU A 498 -3.63 -9.75 -24.53
CA LEU A 498 -4.84 -9.19 -25.15
C LEU A 498 -4.67 -8.96 -26.66
N ALA A 499 -3.47 -8.61 -27.10
CA ALA A 499 -3.13 -8.38 -28.50
C ALA A 499 -2.87 -9.68 -29.29
N GLY A 500 -2.70 -10.81 -28.61
CA GLY A 500 -2.28 -12.06 -29.25
C GLY A 500 -0.81 -12.07 -29.68
N ALA A 501 0.04 -11.28 -29.02
CA ALA A 501 1.45 -11.16 -29.37
C ALA A 501 2.32 -12.33 -28.86
N THR A 502 1.77 -13.15 -27.95
CA THR A 502 2.45 -14.30 -27.32
C THR A 502 1.71 -15.60 -27.58
N SER A 503 2.46 -16.69 -27.79
CA SER A 503 1.90 -18.04 -27.93
C SER A 503 1.45 -18.67 -26.60
N ASP A 504 1.90 -18.17 -25.46
CA ASP A 504 1.53 -18.66 -24.11
C ASP A 504 0.22 -18.01 -23.57
N SER A 505 -0.47 -17.23 -24.40
CA SER A 505 -1.72 -16.60 -23.98
C SER A 505 -2.82 -17.63 -23.77
N LYS A 506 -3.42 -17.61 -22.59
CA LYS A 506 -4.63 -18.38 -22.25
C LYS A 506 -5.93 -17.65 -22.60
N VAL A 507 -5.83 -16.44 -23.15
CA VAL A 507 -6.96 -15.63 -23.59
C VAL A 507 -6.89 -15.42 -25.10
N THR A 508 -8.05 -15.36 -25.75
CA THR A 508 -8.13 -15.08 -27.18
C THR A 508 -7.79 -13.62 -27.47
N PRO A 509 -7.12 -13.31 -28.58
CA PRO A 509 -6.83 -11.92 -28.96
C PRO A 509 -8.11 -11.11 -29.14
N LEU A 510 -8.09 -9.83 -28.79
CA LEU A 510 -9.22 -8.92 -29.00
C LEU A 510 -9.40 -8.62 -30.50
N GLN A 511 -10.63 -8.79 -31.00
CA GLN A 511 -10.99 -8.64 -32.43
C GLN A 511 -11.95 -7.46 -32.67
N GLN A 512 -12.03 -6.52 -31.74
CA GLN A 512 -12.96 -5.40 -31.84
C GLN A 512 -12.53 -4.39 -32.92
N PRO A 513 -13.46 -3.62 -33.50
CA PRO A 513 -13.10 -2.58 -34.47
C PRO A 513 -12.06 -1.61 -33.91
N PHE A 514 -11.08 -1.26 -34.73
CA PHE A 514 -10.03 -0.30 -34.40
C PHE A 514 -9.16 -0.68 -33.17
N VAL A 515 -9.03 -1.98 -32.86
CA VAL A 515 -8.32 -2.46 -31.66
C VAL A 515 -6.84 -2.07 -31.65
N CYS A 516 -6.21 -1.85 -32.80
CA CYS A 516 -4.83 -1.37 -32.82
C CYS A 516 -4.70 0.06 -32.24
N GLU A 517 -5.70 0.92 -32.42
CA GLU A 517 -5.73 2.26 -31.82
C GLU A 517 -5.77 2.19 -30.28
N PHE A 518 -6.49 1.21 -29.75
CA PHE A 518 -6.52 0.92 -28.32
C PHE A 518 -5.13 0.53 -27.81
N PHE A 519 -4.46 -0.43 -28.44
CA PHE A 519 -3.12 -0.86 -28.03
C PHE A 519 -2.07 0.24 -28.18
N LYS A 520 -2.11 1.04 -29.26
CA LYS A 520 -1.25 2.21 -29.43
C LYS A 520 -1.44 3.22 -28.30
N ARG A 521 -2.69 3.53 -27.95
CA ARG A 521 -3.00 4.48 -26.87
C ARG A 521 -2.60 3.95 -25.49
N CYS A 522 -2.77 2.65 -25.24
CA CYS A 522 -2.31 2.00 -24.02
C CYS A 522 -0.79 2.01 -23.90
N TRP A 523 -0.07 1.62 -24.96
CA TRP A 523 1.39 1.63 -24.97
C TRP A 523 1.96 3.04 -24.87
N HIS A 524 1.32 4.03 -25.50
CA HIS A 524 1.66 5.43 -25.30
C HIS A 524 1.58 5.83 -23.82
N GLU A 525 0.53 5.44 -23.10
CA GLU A 525 0.41 5.71 -21.66
C GLU A 525 1.54 5.05 -20.88
N VAL A 526 1.88 3.79 -21.18
CA VAL A 526 3.03 3.09 -20.58
C VAL A 526 4.32 3.90 -20.75
N LEU A 527 4.59 4.38 -21.97
CA LEU A 527 5.77 5.20 -22.30
C LEU A 527 5.72 6.63 -21.74
N VAL A 528 4.54 7.18 -21.46
CA VAL A 528 4.42 8.47 -20.74
C VAL A 528 5.05 8.35 -19.37
N HIS A 529 4.84 7.21 -18.69
CA HIS A 529 5.34 6.92 -17.35
C HIS A 529 6.72 6.24 -17.30
N GLN A 530 7.48 6.23 -18.41
CA GLN A 530 8.81 5.59 -18.51
C GLN A 530 9.77 5.94 -17.36
N ARG A 531 9.70 7.16 -16.82
CA ARG A 531 10.55 7.61 -15.70
C ARG A 531 10.25 6.93 -14.37
N THR A 532 9.07 6.34 -14.22
CA THR A 532 8.62 5.67 -12.98
C THR A 532 8.97 4.18 -12.95
N TRP A 533 9.48 3.62 -14.05
CA TRP A 533 9.71 2.19 -14.16
C TRP A 533 10.84 1.72 -13.26
N LEU A 534 10.57 0.64 -12.53
CA LEU A 534 11.59 -0.09 -11.77
C LEU A 534 12.36 -1.01 -12.71
N THR A 535 13.68 -0.88 -12.76
CA THR A 535 14.54 -1.61 -13.71
C THR A 535 14.35 -3.13 -13.66
N TRP A 536 14.13 -3.70 -12.48
CA TRP A 536 13.93 -5.15 -12.28
C TRP A 536 12.55 -5.66 -12.74
N THR A 537 11.63 -4.76 -13.11
CA THR A 537 10.29 -5.11 -13.61
C THR A 537 10.22 -5.16 -15.15
N ILE A 538 11.32 -4.84 -15.82
CA ILE A 538 11.46 -4.92 -17.28
C ILE A 538 11.58 -6.40 -17.67
N ASP A 539 10.78 -6.85 -18.63
CA ASP A 539 10.73 -8.25 -19.06
C ASP A 539 10.60 -8.40 -20.58
N GLU A 540 10.53 -9.65 -21.05
CA GLU A 540 10.48 -10.01 -22.46
C GLU A 540 9.20 -9.55 -23.17
N ASN A 541 8.12 -9.30 -22.43
CA ASN A 541 6.83 -8.89 -22.99
C ASN A 541 6.91 -7.49 -23.61
N MET A 542 7.90 -6.68 -23.23
CA MET A 542 8.17 -5.40 -23.88
C MET A 542 8.62 -5.57 -25.34
N LEU A 543 9.43 -6.58 -25.65
CA LEU A 543 9.84 -6.87 -27.02
C LEU A 543 8.65 -7.41 -27.83
N LEU A 544 7.78 -8.20 -27.20
CA LEU A 544 6.55 -8.68 -27.84
C LEU A 544 5.61 -7.52 -28.20
N MET A 545 5.50 -6.51 -27.33
CA MET A 545 4.73 -5.31 -27.61
C MET A 545 5.37 -4.44 -28.70
N ASP A 546 6.69 -4.26 -28.70
CA ASP A 546 7.40 -3.57 -29.79
C ASP A 546 7.17 -4.29 -31.13
N TRP A 547 7.30 -5.62 -31.16
CA TRP A 547 7.04 -6.44 -32.35
C TRP A 547 5.58 -6.34 -32.81
N TYR A 548 4.62 -6.45 -31.90
CA TYR A 548 3.21 -6.31 -32.24
C TYR A 548 2.93 -4.95 -32.88
N LEU A 549 3.44 -3.85 -32.32
CA LEU A 549 3.18 -2.51 -32.82
C LEU A 549 3.92 -2.17 -34.12
N HIS A 550 5.10 -2.76 -34.36
CA HIS A 550 5.88 -2.52 -35.57
C HIS A 550 5.48 -3.42 -36.74
N ASP A 551 5.28 -4.71 -36.48
CA ASP A 551 5.21 -5.73 -37.53
C ASP A 551 3.79 -6.27 -37.73
N MET A 552 2.99 -6.35 -36.66
CA MET A 552 1.65 -6.94 -36.73
C MET A 552 0.56 -5.89 -36.93
N ALA A 553 0.51 -4.89 -36.05
CA ALA A 553 -0.54 -3.89 -36.04
C ALA A 553 -0.65 -3.18 -37.40
N PRO A 554 0.41 -2.63 -38.03
CA PRO A 554 0.28 -1.90 -39.30
C PRO A 554 -0.29 -2.72 -40.47
N LEU A 555 -0.21 -4.06 -40.40
CA LEU A 555 -0.74 -4.97 -41.42
C LEU A 555 -2.25 -5.25 -41.24
N ASP A 556 -2.82 -4.97 -40.07
CA ASP A 556 -4.25 -5.12 -39.81
C ASP A 556 -5.04 -3.90 -40.29
N ALA A 557 -5.49 -3.95 -41.54
CA ALA A 557 -6.26 -2.86 -42.15
C ALA A 557 -7.58 -2.54 -41.44
N ASN A 558 -8.18 -3.51 -40.73
CA ASN A 558 -9.42 -3.33 -39.97
C ASN A 558 -9.16 -2.90 -38.52
N GLY A 559 -7.92 -3.05 -38.06
CA GLY A 559 -7.44 -2.64 -36.74
C GLY A 559 -7.17 -1.14 -36.59
N HIS A 560 -7.11 -0.37 -37.69
CA HIS A 560 -6.85 1.08 -37.68
C HIS A 560 -7.99 1.87 -38.30
N TRP A 561 -8.20 3.10 -37.81
CA TRP A 561 -9.17 4.00 -38.43
C TRP A 561 -8.70 4.46 -39.82
N LEU A 562 -7.39 4.63 -40.00
CA LEU A 562 -6.76 5.02 -41.28
C LEU A 562 -6.38 3.84 -42.18
N GLY A 563 -6.49 2.60 -41.73
CA GLY A 563 -5.94 1.43 -42.43
C GLY A 563 -6.56 1.18 -43.80
N GLN A 564 -7.83 1.55 -43.99
CA GLN A 564 -8.51 1.49 -45.29
C GLN A 564 -8.32 2.74 -46.15
N LYS A 565 -7.75 3.82 -45.59
CA LYS A 565 -7.61 5.13 -46.24
C LYS A 565 -6.18 5.44 -46.67
N LEU A 566 -5.20 4.88 -45.97
CA LEU A 566 -3.77 5.14 -46.19
C LEU A 566 -2.99 3.82 -46.22
N PRO A 567 -1.92 3.72 -47.03
CA PRO A 567 -0.97 2.61 -46.95
C PRO A 567 -0.35 2.49 -45.54
N PRO A 568 0.03 1.27 -45.10
CA PRO A 568 0.60 1.03 -43.77
C PRO A 568 1.76 1.95 -43.39
N ALA A 569 2.66 2.24 -44.34
CA ALA A 569 3.79 3.14 -44.12
C ALA A 569 3.36 4.57 -43.73
N LEU A 570 2.29 5.11 -44.34
CA LEU A 570 1.78 6.43 -43.99
C LEU A 570 1.00 6.41 -42.67
N VAL A 571 0.31 5.31 -42.35
CA VAL A 571 -0.32 5.11 -41.04
C VAL A 571 0.75 5.16 -39.94
N SER A 572 1.86 4.46 -40.11
CA SER A 572 2.98 4.49 -39.15
C SER A 572 3.62 5.88 -38.99
N VAL A 573 3.66 6.70 -40.06
CA VAL A 573 4.11 8.10 -39.97
C VAL A 573 3.14 8.92 -39.12
N VAL A 574 1.82 8.82 -39.37
CA VAL A 574 0.81 9.51 -38.56
C VAL A 574 0.89 9.10 -37.09
N ASP A 575 1.02 7.80 -36.83
CA ASP A 575 1.16 7.26 -35.48
C ASP A 575 2.36 7.88 -34.73
N SER A 576 3.46 8.12 -35.43
CA SER A 576 4.67 8.72 -34.84
C SER A 576 4.50 10.18 -34.39
N PHE A 577 3.48 10.89 -34.90
CA PHE A 577 3.08 12.22 -34.43
C PHE A 577 2.10 12.15 -33.25
N LEU A 578 1.23 11.14 -33.21
CA LEU A 578 0.17 11.01 -32.21
C LEU A 578 0.65 10.33 -30.92
N TYR A 579 1.57 9.39 -31.03
CA TYR A 579 2.01 8.54 -29.93
C TYR A 579 3.50 8.70 -29.64
N LYS A 580 3.89 8.31 -28.42
CA LYS A 580 5.29 8.32 -27.99
C LYS A 580 6.10 7.23 -28.71
N HIS A 581 5.45 6.12 -29.01
CA HIS A 581 6.03 5.06 -29.82
C HIS A 581 6.19 5.56 -31.25
N ARG A 582 7.39 5.42 -31.80
CA ARG A 582 7.72 5.88 -33.15
C ARG A 582 8.17 4.69 -33.98
N HIS A 583 7.75 4.66 -35.24
CA HIS A 583 8.20 3.63 -36.16
C HIS A 583 9.72 3.57 -36.24
N GLY A 584 10.30 2.38 -36.06
CA GLY A 584 11.73 2.14 -36.06
C GLY A 584 12.44 2.44 -34.73
N VAL A 585 11.71 2.87 -33.70
CA VAL A 585 12.24 3.11 -32.36
C VAL A 585 11.78 1.99 -31.42
N TYR A 586 12.72 1.13 -31.05
CA TYR A 586 12.48 0.02 -30.13
C TYR A 586 12.55 0.52 -28.68
N THR A 587 11.54 0.20 -27.89
CA THR A 587 11.35 0.72 -26.53
C THR A 587 12.57 0.44 -25.67
N LEU A 588 13.04 -0.80 -25.62
CA LEU A 588 14.21 -1.17 -24.81
C LEU A 588 15.51 -0.51 -25.28
N LEU A 589 15.70 -0.36 -26.59
CA LEU A 589 16.90 0.27 -27.15
C LEU A 589 16.91 1.79 -26.93
N SER A 590 15.74 2.40 -26.77
CA SER A 590 15.59 3.82 -26.45
C SER A 590 15.76 4.16 -24.97
N LEU A 591 15.88 3.14 -24.09
CA LEU A 591 16.17 3.38 -22.69
C LEU A 591 17.58 3.96 -22.58
N GLY A 592 17.75 5.09 -21.89
CA GLY A 592 19.06 5.70 -21.60
C GLY A 592 19.89 4.90 -20.60
N LYS A 593 19.99 3.58 -20.79
CA LYS A 593 20.73 2.64 -19.96
C LYS A 593 22.12 2.40 -20.56
N GLY A 594 23.10 2.27 -19.67
CA GLY A 594 24.50 2.02 -20.05
C GLY A 594 24.69 0.70 -20.81
N THR A 595 25.80 0.59 -21.53
CA THR A 595 26.18 -0.58 -22.33
C THR A 595 26.15 -1.88 -21.52
N ALA A 596 26.63 -1.87 -20.28
CA ALA A 596 26.64 -3.08 -19.46
C ALA A 596 25.26 -3.57 -19.05
N TRP A 597 24.33 -2.67 -18.74
CA TRP A 597 22.95 -3.08 -18.48
C TRP A 597 22.34 -3.73 -19.73
N ARG A 598 22.64 -3.18 -20.92
CA ARG A 598 22.18 -3.74 -22.20
C ARG A 598 22.77 -5.13 -22.42
N LEU A 599 24.06 -5.34 -22.18
CA LEU A 599 24.70 -6.65 -22.32
C LEU A 599 24.26 -7.67 -21.27
N ASP A 600 23.91 -7.23 -20.06
CA ASP A 600 23.43 -8.09 -19.00
C ASP A 600 21.96 -8.51 -19.19
N VAL A 601 21.08 -7.58 -19.59
CA VAL A 601 19.63 -7.82 -19.60
C VAL A 601 19.10 -8.18 -20.99
N LEU A 602 19.53 -7.48 -22.04
CA LEU A 602 18.90 -7.58 -23.36
C LEU A 602 19.01 -8.97 -24.01
N PRO A 603 20.15 -9.69 -23.94
CA PRO A 603 20.24 -11.03 -24.52
C PRO A 603 19.26 -12.03 -23.90
N ASP A 604 19.10 -12.00 -22.57
CA ASP A 604 18.18 -12.90 -21.85
C ASP A 604 16.72 -12.60 -22.22
N LEU A 605 16.33 -11.32 -22.23
CA LEU A 605 14.97 -10.92 -22.63
C LEU A 605 14.69 -11.28 -24.09
N LEU A 606 15.66 -11.12 -25.00
CA LEU A 606 15.52 -11.47 -26.41
C LEU A 606 15.27 -12.98 -26.59
N LEU A 607 16.06 -13.83 -25.92
CA LEU A 607 15.88 -15.29 -26.02
C LEU A 607 14.52 -15.74 -25.47
N LYS A 608 14.07 -15.13 -24.36
CA LYS A 608 12.74 -15.40 -23.79
C LYS A 608 11.62 -14.95 -24.73
N ALA A 609 11.73 -13.75 -25.31
CA ALA A 609 10.75 -13.22 -26.25
C ALA A 609 10.65 -14.10 -27.51
N VAL A 610 11.78 -14.52 -28.08
CA VAL A 610 11.83 -15.39 -29.26
C VAL A 610 11.25 -16.78 -28.97
N ALA A 611 11.45 -17.30 -27.75
CA ALA A 611 10.83 -18.55 -27.33
C ALA A 611 9.30 -18.45 -27.27
N LEU A 612 8.76 -17.28 -26.86
CA LEU A 612 7.32 -17.02 -26.83
C LEU A 612 6.75 -16.68 -28.22
N GLN A 613 7.55 -16.07 -29.09
CA GLN A 613 7.17 -15.69 -30.45
C GLN A 613 8.35 -15.83 -31.42
N PRO A 614 8.47 -16.97 -32.12
CA PRO A 614 9.57 -17.21 -33.06
C PRO A 614 9.60 -16.26 -34.27
N ALA A 615 8.46 -15.65 -34.63
CA ALA A 615 8.35 -14.70 -35.72
C ALA A 615 8.88 -13.29 -35.38
N LEU A 616 9.35 -13.06 -34.15
CA LEU A 616 9.84 -11.76 -33.71
C LEU A 616 11.07 -11.33 -34.50
N VAL A 617 11.10 -10.06 -34.91
CA VAL A 617 12.21 -9.46 -35.65
C VAL A 617 13.39 -9.17 -34.72
N GLN A 618 14.45 -9.97 -34.82
CA GLN A 618 15.60 -9.92 -33.88
C GLN A 618 16.71 -8.95 -34.31
N LYS A 619 16.84 -8.68 -35.62
CA LYS A 619 17.97 -7.94 -36.23
C LYS A 619 18.33 -6.61 -35.53
N PRO A 620 17.37 -5.74 -35.14
CA PRO A 620 17.68 -4.48 -34.45
C PRO A 620 18.37 -4.70 -33.11
N TYR A 621 17.90 -5.65 -32.32
CA TYR A 621 18.47 -6.00 -31.02
C TYR A 621 19.85 -6.64 -31.18
N LEU A 622 19.97 -7.59 -32.13
CA LEU A 622 21.25 -8.25 -32.43
C LEU A 622 22.32 -7.24 -32.87
N ASN A 623 21.98 -6.27 -33.72
CA ASN A 623 22.91 -5.23 -34.15
C ASN A 623 23.42 -4.40 -32.97
N VAL A 624 22.53 -3.97 -32.06
CA VAL A 624 22.94 -3.19 -30.89
C VAL A 624 23.80 -4.01 -29.93
N ILE A 625 23.42 -5.26 -29.64
CA ILE A 625 24.25 -6.15 -28.81
C ILE A 625 25.64 -6.32 -29.44
N THR A 626 25.70 -6.52 -30.75
CA THR A 626 26.95 -6.67 -31.49
C THR A 626 27.82 -5.41 -31.39
N THR A 627 27.24 -4.23 -31.62
CA THR A 627 27.93 -2.95 -31.49
C THR A 627 28.40 -2.70 -30.05
N ASP A 628 27.58 -3.02 -29.07
CA ASP A 628 27.90 -2.87 -27.65
C ASP A 628 29.06 -3.79 -27.24
N VAL A 629 29.07 -5.05 -27.72
CA VAL A 629 30.18 -5.99 -27.53
C VAL A 629 31.46 -5.47 -28.19
N ASP A 630 31.38 -4.98 -29.43
CA ASP A 630 32.54 -4.52 -30.20
C ASP A 630 33.17 -3.24 -29.61
N GLY A 631 32.32 -2.28 -29.23
CA GLY A 631 32.73 -1.01 -28.64
C GLY A 631 33.16 -1.10 -27.17
N HIS A 632 32.98 -2.25 -26.52
CA HIS A 632 33.39 -2.44 -25.13
C HIS A 632 34.92 -2.58 -25.02
N VAL A 633 35.54 -1.69 -24.23
CA VAL A 633 36.97 -1.68 -23.90
C VAL A 633 37.16 -2.25 -22.49
N LEU A 634 38.23 -3.03 -22.28
CA LEU A 634 38.58 -3.62 -20.99
C LEU A 634 38.71 -2.57 -19.88
N GLY A 635 38.02 -2.73 -18.74
CA GLY A 635 38.38 -2.04 -17.48
C GLY A 635 37.24 -1.57 -16.55
N ASP A 636 35.97 -1.54 -16.98
CA ASP A 636 34.92 -0.78 -16.26
C ASP A 636 34.01 -1.57 -15.30
N PHE A 637 34.13 -2.90 -15.21
CA PHE A 637 33.24 -3.72 -14.37
C PHE A 637 34.01 -4.51 -13.32
N PHE A 638 33.88 -4.06 -12.07
CA PHE A 638 33.95 -4.98 -10.94
C PHE A 638 32.52 -5.34 -10.54
N ASP A 639 32.18 -6.59 -10.87
CA ASP A 639 31.17 -7.42 -10.24
C ASP A 639 29.68 -7.14 -10.58
N THR A 640 28.87 -8.21 -10.48
CA THR A 640 27.38 -8.29 -10.50
C THR A 640 26.62 -8.76 -11.75
N SER A 641 27.24 -9.23 -12.85
CA SER A 641 26.43 -9.93 -13.88
C SER A 641 26.01 -11.33 -13.43
N SER A 642 24.79 -11.73 -13.82
CA SER A 642 24.23 -13.03 -13.46
C SER A 642 24.81 -14.15 -14.34
N LEU A 643 24.85 -15.39 -13.84
CA LEU A 643 25.22 -16.54 -14.68
C LEU A 643 24.33 -16.64 -15.94
N GLN A 644 23.05 -16.31 -15.77
CA GLN A 644 22.04 -16.37 -16.81
C GLN A 644 22.32 -15.36 -17.95
N SER A 645 22.84 -14.17 -17.62
CA SER A 645 23.13 -13.14 -18.62
C SER A 645 24.35 -13.50 -19.47
N GLY A 646 25.43 -13.99 -18.85
CA GLY A 646 26.60 -14.48 -19.57
C GLY A 646 26.26 -15.62 -20.55
N PHE A 647 25.45 -16.59 -20.11
CA PHE A 647 24.96 -17.67 -20.98
C PHE A 647 24.11 -17.13 -22.14
N SER A 648 23.19 -16.23 -21.85
CA SER A 648 22.28 -15.65 -22.84
C SER A 648 23.04 -14.86 -23.91
N LEU A 649 24.05 -14.08 -23.52
CA LEU A 649 24.90 -13.32 -24.44
C LEU A 649 25.66 -14.25 -25.39
N LEU A 650 26.34 -15.27 -24.86
CA LEU A 650 27.06 -16.25 -25.68
C LEU A 650 26.12 -16.96 -26.67
N ARG A 651 24.93 -17.35 -26.22
CA ARG A 651 23.93 -18.01 -27.07
C ARG A 651 23.44 -17.11 -28.20
N VAL A 652 23.16 -15.84 -27.93
CA VAL A 652 22.73 -14.88 -28.95
C VAL A 652 23.85 -14.63 -29.97
N MET A 653 25.12 -14.59 -29.53
CA MET A 653 26.26 -14.40 -30.43
C MET A 653 26.56 -15.67 -31.27
N ASP A 654 26.32 -16.87 -30.73
CA ASP A 654 26.44 -18.14 -31.48
C ASP A 654 25.44 -18.18 -32.65
N GLN A 655 24.21 -17.71 -32.45
CA GLN A 655 23.18 -17.65 -33.51
C GLN A 655 23.60 -16.85 -34.75
N ILE A 656 24.46 -15.83 -34.57
CA ILE A 656 24.97 -14.99 -35.66
C ILE A 656 26.42 -15.36 -36.06
N GLY A 657 26.96 -16.47 -35.54
CA GLY A 657 28.31 -16.94 -35.85
C GLY A 657 29.43 -16.06 -35.29
N ARG A 658 29.15 -15.28 -34.23
CA ARG A 658 30.10 -14.35 -33.59
C ARG A 658 30.57 -14.78 -32.21
N CYS A 659 30.28 -16.01 -31.80
CA CYS A 659 30.78 -16.55 -30.54
C CYS A 659 32.19 -17.14 -30.73
N ASP A 660 33.19 -16.28 -30.58
CA ASP A 660 34.63 -16.58 -30.66
C ASP A 660 35.32 -16.51 -29.28
N GLU A 661 36.61 -16.86 -29.23
CA GLU A 661 37.42 -16.84 -28.01
C GLU A 661 37.48 -15.45 -27.38
N ARG A 662 37.64 -14.41 -28.21
CA ARG A 662 37.73 -13.01 -27.76
C ARG A 662 36.44 -12.55 -27.10
N LEU A 663 35.28 -12.97 -27.59
CA LEU A 663 34.02 -12.74 -26.92
C LEU A 663 33.98 -13.45 -25.56
N MET A 664 34.40 -14.71 -25.48
CA MET A 664 34.40 -15.46 -24.21
C MET A 664 35.31 -14.80 -23.17
N GLU A 665 36.47 -14.27 -23.57
CA GLU A 665 37.33 -13.44 -22.72
C GLU A 665 36.63 -12.15 -22.27
N LYS A 666 35.95 -11.44 -23.18
CA LYS A 666 35.15 -10.26 -22.81
C LYS A 666 34.04 -10.60 -21.81
N VAL A 667 33.36 -11.74 -21.98
CA VAL A 667 32.34 -12.21 -21.03
C VAL A 667 32.97 -12.62 -19.71
N ALA A 668 34.19 -13.17 -19.70
CA ALA A 668 34.94 -13.46 -18.49
C ALA A 668 35.23 -12.20 -17.66
N LEU A 669 35.49 -11.08 -18.32
CA LEU A 669 35.65 -9.78 -17.65
C LEU A 669 34.33 -9.23 -17.09
N LEU A 670 33.19 -9.52 -17.72
CA LEU A 670 31.87 -9.06 -17.27
C LEU A 670 31.27 -9.95 -16.17
N ALA A 671 31.50 -11.26 -16.22
CA ALA A 671 30.87 -12.28 -15.37
C ALA A 671 31.83 -12.96 -14.40
N GLY A 672 33.11 -12.58 -14.41
CA GLY A 672 34.15 -13.22 -13.63
C GLY A 672 34.25 -14.71 -13.93
N PHE A 673 34.45 -15.50 -12.87
CA PHE A 673 34.53 -16.96 -12.98
C PHE A 673 33.24 -17.63 -13.46
N LYS A 674 32.08 -16.96 -13.39
CA LYS A 674 30.77 -17.54 -13.79
C LYS A 674 30.71 -17.85 -15.29
N VAL A 675 31.55 -17.22 -16.11
CA VAL A 675 31.67 -17.52 -17.55
C VAL A 675 31.97 -19.00 -17.82
N VAL A 676 32.72 -19.67 -16.95
CA VAL A 676 33.05 -21.10 -17.11
C VAL A 676 31.77 -21.94 -17.10
N ILE A 677 30.85 -21.61 -16.20
CA ILE A 677 29.55 -22.28 -16.11
C ILE A 677 28.68 -21.90 -17.32
N ALA A 678 28.70 -20.63 -17.74
CA ALA A 678 27.96 -20.18 -18.92
C ALA A 678 28.40 -20.91 -20.21
N VAL A 679 29.71 -21.03 -20.46
CA VAL A 679 30.27 -21.78 -21.60
C VAL A 679 29.92 -23.26 -21.47
N SER A 680 30.01 -23.83 -20.27
CA SER A 680 29.59 -25.21 -20.02
C SER A 680 28.11 -25.43 -20.38
N TRP A 681 27.22 -24.54 -19.96
CA TRP A 681 25.80 -24.60 -20.30
C TRP A 681 25.54 -24.43 -21.79
N LEU A 682 26.29 -23.55 -22.47
CA LEU A 682 26.19 -23.37 -23.92
C LEU A 682 26.45 -24.70 -24.65
N VAL A 683 27.49 -25.44 -24.26
CA VAL A 683 27.88 -26.67 -24.94
C VAL A 683 27.11 -27.91 -24.48
N THR A 684 26.61 -27.93 -23.23
CA THR A 684 25.95 -29.12 -22.66
C THR A 684 24.42 -29.10 -22.79
N ASN A 685 23.78 -27.93 -22.72
CA ASN A 685 22.31 -27.82 -22.73
C ASN A 685 21.72 -27.61 -24.14
N GLN A 686 22.54 -27.39 -25.17
CA GLN A 686 22.08 -27.15 -26.54
C GLN A 686 22.24 -28.41 -27.41
N LEU A 687 21.24 -28.66 -28.27
CA LEU A 687 21.28 -29.77 -29.24
C LEU A 687 22.31 -29.55 -30.36
N THR A 688 22.58 -28.29 -30.74
CA THR A 688 23.51 -27.92 -31.82
C THR A 688 24.15 -26.56 -31.53
N ILE A 689 25.47 -26.50 -31.48
CA ILE A 689 26.29 -25.27 -31.45
C ILE A 689 27.07 -25.12 -32.75
N ALA A 690 27.43 -23.90 -33.16
CA ALA A 690 28.22 -23.70 -34.35
C ALA A 690 29.60 -24.39 -34.23
N PRO A 691 30.15 -25.01 -35.30
CA PRO A 691 31.46 -25.66 -35.25
C PRO A 691 32.58 -24.70 -34.80
N SER A 692 32.56 -23.45 -35.29
CA SER A 692 33.51 -22.41 -34.88
C SER A 692 33.44 -22.10 -33.39
N THR A 693 32.23 -22.05 -32.83
CA THR A 693 32.00 -21.80 -31.41
C THR A 693 32.42 -22.97 -30.54
N ARG A 694 32.25 -24.21 -31.04
CA ARG A 694 32.80 -25.40 -30.38
C ARG A 694 34.32 -25.31 -30.28
N ASP A 695 35.00 -24.97 -31.37
CA ASP A 695 36.47 -24.88 -31.39
C ASP A 695 36.97 -23.76 -30.46
N SER A 696 36.33 -22.59 -30.51
CA SER A 696 36.64 -21.48 -29.59
C SER A 696 36.39 -21.85 -28.11
N ALA A 697 35.32 -22.58 -27.80
CA ALA A 697 35.04 -23.02 -26.42
C ALA A 697 36.11 -24.00 -25.90
N ILE A 698 36.63 -24.90 -26.76
CA ILE A 698 37.71 -25.82 -26.40
C ILE A 698 38.98 -25.03 -26.03
N VAL A 699 39.37 -24.07 -26.88
CA VAL A 699 40.57 -23.25 -26.66
C VAL A 699 40.43 -22.39 -25.40
N PHE A 700 39.29 -21.72 -25.25
CA PHE A 700 39.01 -20.89 -24.07
C PHE A 700 39.06 -21.69 -22.76
N LEU A 701 38.42 -22.86 -22.71
CA LEU A 701 38.42 -23.69 -21.50
C LEU A 701 39.83 -24.26 -21.20
N ASP A 702 40.61 -24.62 -22.22
CA ASP A 702 41.96 -25.18 -22.04
C ASP A 702 42.99 -24.14 -21.57
N THR A 703 42.77 -22.87 -21.93
CA THR A 703 43.68 -21.74 -21.64
C THR A 703 43.28 -20.97 -20.39
N CYS A 704 41.98 -20.64 -20.22
CA CYS A 704 41.53 -19.67 -19.23
C CYS A 704 40.85 -20.29 -17.99
N ALA A 705 40.30 -21.51 -18.08
CA ALA A 705 39.47 -22.06 -17.00
C ALA A 705 40.22 -22.20 -15.67
N VAL A 706 41.50 -22.61 -15.70
CA VAL A 706 42.31 -22.78 -14.47
C VAL A 706 42.51 -21.43 -13.78
N GLY A 707 42.93 -20.39 -14.49
CA GLY A 707 43.12 -19.06 -13.93
C GLY A 707 41.82 -18.44 -13.41
N LEU A 708 40.69 -18.68 -14.07
CA LEU A 708 39.38 -18.21 -13.59
C LEU A 708 38.93 -18.93 -12.31
N ILE A 709 39.25 -20.23 -12.17
CA ILE A 709 38.99 -20.99 -10.94
C ILE A 709 39.90 -20.50 -9.80
N GLU A 710 41.15 -20.12 -10.10
CA GLU A 710 42.04 -19.49 -9.12
C GLU A 710 41.53 -18.13 -8.68
N ASN A 711 41.08 -17.29 -9.60
CA ASN A 711 40.50 -15.98 -9.28
C ASN A 711 39.27 -16.11 -8.35
N ALA A 712 38.43 -17.13 -8.54
CA ALA A 712 37.32 -17.42 -7.62
C ALA A 712 37.76 -17.70 -6.18
N LYS A 713 38.98 -18.22 -5.96
CA LYS A 713 39.55 -18.45 -4.62
C LYS A 713 39.88 -17.13 -3.92
N TYR A 714 40.32 -16.12 -4.67
CA TYR A 714 40.67 -14.80 -4.14
C TYR A 714 39.42 -13.94 -3.84
N GLU A 715 38.29 -14.22 -4.49
CA GLU A 715 36.98 -13.57 -4.25
C GLU A 715 36.16 -14.23 -3.11
N GLU A 716 36.82 -14.95 -2.19
CA GLU A 716 36.21 -15.65 -1.03
C GLU A 716 35.09 -16.66 -1.39
N ALA A 717 35.11 -17.25 -2.59
CA ALA A 717 34.10 -18.24 -2.97
C ALA A 717 34.17 -19.51 -2.11
N ILE A 718 33.02 -19.97 -1.60
CA ILE A 718 32.88 -21.19 -0.79
C ILE A 718 33.43 -22.40 -1.59
N PRO A 719 34.10 -23.39 -0.97
CA PRO A 719 34.64 -24.58 -1.65
C PRO A 719 33.68 -25.29 -2.63
N ASP A 720 32.38 -25.26 -2.36
CA ASP A 720 31.32 -25.78 -3.24
C ASP A 720 31.29 -25.10 -4.63
N VAL A 721 31.61 -23.80 -4.71
CA VAL A 721 31.69 -23.05 -5.97
C VAL A 721 32.86 -23.53 -6.82
N ILE A 722 34.00 -23.84 -6.20
CA ILE A 722 35.18 -24.38 -6.90
C ILE A 722 34.85 -25.76 -7.46
N VAL A 723 34.21 -26.63 -6.67
CA VAL A 723 33.72 -27.93 -7.15
C VAL A 723 32.77 -27.75 -8.33
N LEU A 724 31.84 -26.80 -8.25
CA LEU A 724 30.90 -26.51 -9.33
C LEU A 724 31.62 -26.07 -10.62
N LEU A 725 32.61 -25.19 -10.52
CA LEU A 725 33.38 -24.70 -11.68
C LEU A 725 34.19 -25.81 -12.34
N VAL A 726 34.91 -26.61 -11.54
CA VAL A 726 35.68 -27.76 -12.05
C VAL A 726 34.74 -28.75 -12.73
N MET A 727 33.62 -29.09 -12.09
CA MET A 727 32.64 -30.01 -12.66
C MET A 727 31.97 -29.44 -13.92
N ALA A 728 31.76 -28.13 -14.02
CA ALA A 728 31.26 -27.48 -15.22
C ALA A 728 32.25 -27.63 -16.39
N THR A 729 33.55 -27.40 -16.15
CA THR A 729 34.60 -27.59 -17.16
C THR A 729 34.72 -29.06 -17.58
N VAL A 730 34.66 -29.99 -16.63
CA VAL A 730 34.69 -31.44 -16.91
C VAL A 730 33.50 -31.86 -17.78
N LYS A 731 32.29 -31.43 -17.44
CA LYS A 731 31.07 -31.70 -18.23
C LYS A 731 31.19 -31.12 -19.65
N ALA A 732 31.73 -29.92 -19.77
CA ALA A 732 31.94 -29.27 -21.07
C ALA A 732 32.90 -30.10 -21.94
N PHE A 733 34.11 -30.42 -21.44
CA PHE A 733 35.08 -31.22 -22.19
C PHE A 733 34.56 -32.60 -22.57
N ASN A 734 33.81 -33.29 -21.71
CA ASN A 734 33.23 -34.58 -22.10
C ASN A 734 32.29 -34.47 -23.33
N VAL A 735 31.65 -33.32 -23.55
CA VAL A 735 30.78 -33.10 -24.72
C VAL A 735 31.57 -32.66 -25.95
N ILE A 736 32.55 -31.77 -25.80
CA ILE A 736 33.20 -31.10 -26.95
C ILE A 736 34.62 -31.61 -27.27
N ALA A 737 35.39 -32.05 -26.28
CA ALA A 737 36.78 -32.51 -26.41
C ALA A 737 37.18 -33.46 -25.25
N PRO A 738 36.72 -34.72 -25.25
CA PRO A 738 36.96 -35.67 -24.15
C PRO A 738 38.44 -35.87 -23.84
N GLU A 739 39.31 -35.81 -24.84
CA GLU A 739 40.76 -35.96 -24.73
C GLU A 739 41.45 -34.85 -23.91
N LYS A 740 40.82 -33.68 -23.75
CA LYS A 740 41.34 -32.56 -22.97
C LYS A 740 41.09 -32.70 -21.46
N PHE A 741 40.18 -33.60 -21.06
CA PHE A 741 39.80 -33.80 -19.66
C PHE A 741 41.01 -34.14 -18.74
N PRO A 742 41.88 -35.13 -19.06
CA PRO A 742 43.03 -35.43 -18.20
C PRO A 742 44.04 -34.28 -18.14
N SER A 743 44.26 -33.59 -19.27
CA SER A 743 45.19 -32.46 -19.35
C SER A 743 44.74 -31.29 -18.48
N PHE A 744 43.44 -30.97 -18.49
CA PHE A 744 42.88 -29.91 -17.64
C PHE A 744 43.06 -30.21 -16.15
N LEU A 745 42.77 -31.44 -15.71
CA LEU A 745 42.93 -31.82 -14.29
C LEU A 745 44.39 -31.76 -13.85
N MET A 746 45.33 -32.17 -14.71
CA MET A 746 46.76 -32.05 -14.45
C MET A 746 47.23 -30.59 -14.33
N LYS A 747 46.61 -29.65 -15.05
CA LYS A 747 46.88 -28.21 -14.92
C LYS A 747 46.26 -27.60 -13.67
N TRP A 748 45.06 -28.02 -13.30
CA TRP A 748 44.33 -27.46 -12.15
C TRP A 748 44.83 -27.98 -10.80
N LEU A 749 45.16 -29.27 -10.70
CA LEU A 749 45.49 -29.92 -9.43
C LEU A 749 46.67 -29.27 -8.68
N PRO A 750 47.76 -28.81 -9.33
CA PRO A 750 48.85 -28.09 -8.66
C PRO A 750 48.45 -26.74 -8.05
N THR A 751 47.31 -26.17 -8.46
CA THR A 751 46.80 -24.88 -7.97
C THR A 751 46.03 -25.02 -6.64
N MET A 752 45.72 -26.25 -6.22
CA MET A 752 45.01 -26.52 -4.97
C MET A 752 45.99 -26.44 -3.78
N PRO A 753 45.61 -25.82 -2.66
CA PRO A 753 46.42 -25.87 -1.44
C PRO A 753 46.66 -27.32 -1.03
N PRO A 754 47.89 -27.72 -0.66
CA PRO A 754 48.20 -29.08 -0.23
C PRO A 754 47.72 -29.33 1.22
N THR A 755 46.47 -28.98 1.53
CA THR A 755 45.88 -29.09 2.86
C THR A 755 44.80 -30.17 2.88
N ARG A 756 44.65 -30.82 4.03
CA ARG A 756 43.62 -31.85 4.24
C ARG A 756 42.20 -31.31 4.06
N ILE A 757 41.99 -30.04 4.39
CA ILE A 757 40.71 -29.34 4.25
C ILE A 757 40.36 -29.13 2.76
N ALA A 758 41.30 -28.63 1.94
CA ALA A 758 41.08 -28.46 0.50
C ALA A 758 40.80 -29.81 -0.19
N ASN A 759 41.54 -30.85 0.20
CA ASN A 759 41.35 -32.20 -0.30
C ASN A 759 39.94 -32.76 0.04
N ARG A 760 39.45 -32.50 1.27
CA ARG A 760 38.13 -32.92 1.73
C ARG A 760 36.97 -32.19 1.05
N LEU A 761 37.09 -30.87 0.91
CA LEU A 761 35.99 -30.02 0.45
C LEU A 761 35.97 -29.85 -1.08
N GLN A 762 37.08 -30.12 -1.78
CA GLN A 762 37.18 -29.90 -3.23
C GLN A 762 37.50 -31.20 -3.99
N LEU A 763 38.68 -31.78 -3.77
CA LEU A 763 39.16 -32.91 -4.59
C LEU A 763 38.32 -34.18 -4.41
N PHE A 764 37.98 -34.55 -3.17
CA PHE A 764 37.16 -35.74 -2.89
C PHE A 764 35.76 -35.66 -3.54
N PRO A 765 34.98 -34.58 -3.39
CA PRO A 765 33.70 -34.41 -4.09
C PRO A 765 33.81 -34.50 -5.62
N ILE A 766 34.87 -33.92 -6.20
CA ILE A 766 35.12 -33.99 -7.66
C ILE A 766 35.33 -35.44 -8.09
N ILE A 767 36.20 -36.20 -7.40
CA ILE A 767 36.49 -37.60 -7.73
C ILE A 767 35.22 -38.45 -7.68
N VAL A 768 34.42 -38.31 -6.63
CA VAL A 768 33.16 -39.07 -6.47
C VAL A 768 32.16 -38.72 -7.59
N GLN A 769 32.00 -37.43 -7.91
CA GLN A 769 31.08 -37.00 -8.98
C GLN A 769 31.54 -37.44 -10.37
N VAL A 770 32.84 -37.35 -10.66
CA VAL A 770 33.43 -37.80 -11.93
C VAL A 770 33.29 -39.31 -12.08
N ALA A 771 33.62 -40.08 -11.03
CA ALA A 771 33.49 -41.54 -11.04
C ALA A 771 32.04 -42.01 -11.20
N ALA A 772 31.09 -41.29 -10.59
CA ALA A 772 29.66 -41.58 -10.76
C ALA A 772 29.15 -41.22 -12.16
N MET A 773 29.66 -40.16 -12.78
CA MET A 773 29.25 -39.69 -14.10
C MET A 773 29.87 -40.51 -15.24
N PHE A 774 31.09 -41.02 -15.03
CA PHE A 774 31.89 -41.72 -16.03
C PHE A 774 32.48 -43.02 -15.48
N PRO A 775 31.67 -44.03 -15.13
CA PRO A 775 32.15 -45.25 -14.48
C PRO A 775 33.17 -46.04 -15.33
N ASP A 776 33.05 -45.99 -16.65
CA ASP A 776 33.89 -46.75 -17.59
C ASP A 776 34.85 -45.88 -18.44
N ARG A 777 34.84 -44.55 -18.25
CA ARG A 777 35.60 -43.58 -19.06
C ARG A 777 36.58 -42.82 -18.17
N PHE A 778 37.82 -42.62 -18.65
CA PHE A 778 38.90 -41.93 -17.90
C PHE A 778 39.34 -42.61 -16.59
N ARG A 779 39.18 -43.93 -16.51
CA ARG A 779 39.50 -44.73 -15.32
C ARG A 779 40.91 -44.48 -14.79
N ASP A 780 41.91 -44.42 -15.67
CA ASP A 780 43.30 -44.22 -15.26
C ASP A 780 43.48 -42.87 -14.56
N THR A 781 42.88 -41.80 -15.10
CA THR A 781 42.89 -40.46 -14.47
C THR A 781 42.13 -40.44 -13.14
N ILE A 782 41.00 -41.15 -13.02
CA ILE A 782 40.24 -41.26 -11.77
C ILE A 782 41.03 -42.01 -10.71
N VAL A 783 41.72 -43.10 -11.09
CA VAL A 783 42.59 -43.89 -10.21
C VAL A 783 43.78 -43.07 -9.74
N ASP A 784 44.42 -42.31 -10.62
CA ASP A 784 45.54 -41.43 -10.26
C ASP A 784 45.09 -40.35 -9.26
N LEU A 785 43.97 -39.68 -9.51
CA LEU A 785 43.40 -38.68 -8.62
C LEU A 785 42.97 -39.27 -7.27
N ALA A 786 42.32 -40.44 -7.28
CA ALA A 786 41.91 -41.13 -6.07
C ALA A 786 43.11 -41.57 -5.23
N THR A 787 44.19 -42.03 -5.87
CA THR A 787 45.45 -42.41 -5.21
C THR A 787 46.09 -41.21 -4.53
N GLN A 788 46.15 -40.07 -5.21
CA GLN A 788 46.71 -38.83 -4.64
C GLN A 788 45.84 -38.26 -3.51
N CYS A 789 44.52 -38.20 -3.69
CA CYS A 789 43.57 -37.76 -2.67
C CYS A 789 43.66 -38.64 -1.40
N ARG A 790 43.77 -39.96 -1.59
CA ARG A 790 43.97 -40.93 -0.52
C ARG A 790 45.30 -40.73 0.21
N ALA A 791 46.40 -40.51 -0.52
CA ALA A 791 47.70 -40.27 0.07
C ALA A 791 47.71 -39.02 0.98
N THR A 792 47.01 -37.95 0.60
CA THR A 792 46.86 -36.73 1.42
C THR A 792 45.98 -36.94 2.66
N PHE A 793 44.98 -37.83 2.63
CA PHE A 793 44.22 -38.20 3.83
C PHE A 793 45.02 -39.08 4.81
N LEU A 794 45.96 -39.88 4.31
CA LEU A 794 46.77 -40.84 5.06
C LEU A 794 48.16 -40.33 5.47
N GLY A 795 48.63 -39.21 4.92
CA GLY A 795 49.94 -38.63 5.21
C GLY A 795 49.95 -37.73 6.46
N ASP A 796 51.00 -37.85 7.29
CA ASP A 796 51.31 -36.92 8.39
C ASP A 796 51.85 -35.59 7.84
N ALA A 797 50.98 -34.72 7.34
CA ALA A 797 51.34 -33.38 6.88
C ALA A 797 51.25 -32.37 8.04
N ASP A 798 52.12 -32.53 9.03
CA ASP A 798 52.45 -31.51 10.02
C ASP A 798 53.96 -31.25 9.90
N ARG A 799 54.36 -30.40 8.94
CA ARG A 799 55.73 -29.89 8.83
C ARG A 799 55.73 -28.40 8.49
N THR A 800 55.85 -27.62 9.56
CA THR A 800 56.70 -26.42 9.72
C THR A 800 56.41 -25.19 8.86
N ALA A 801 55.65 -24.24 9.41
CA ALA A 801 55.94 -22.82 9.23
C ALA A 801 57.03 -22.38 10.24
N PRO A 802 57.97 -21.48 9.89
CA PRO A 802 59.02 -21.03 10.81
C PRO A 802 58.42 -20.15 11.93
N PRO A 803 59.06 -20.09 13.12
CA PRO A 803 58.44 -19.50 14.30
C PRO A 803 58.50 -17.97 14.26
N GLY A 804 57.38 -17.35 13.92
CA GLY A 804 57.14 -15.91 14.06
C GLY A 804 55.75 -15.56 13.55
N GLU A 805 54.89 -15.08 14.44
CA GLU A 805 53.48 -14.69 14.22
C GLU A 805 52.45 -15.84 14.20
N ARG A 806 51.91 -16.16 15.38
CA ARG A 806 50.71 -17.01 15.53
C ARG A 806 49.46 -16.21 15.12
N SER A 807 48.68 -16.72 14.18
CA SER A 807 47.37 -16.17 13.77
C SER A 807 46.21 -17.12 14.12
N GLU A 808 44.98 -16.61 14.12
CA GLU A 808 43.71 -17.34 14.36
C GLU A 808 43.54 -18.65 13.55
N SER A 809 44.32 -18.83 12.48
CA SER A 809 44.36 -20.04 11.65
C SER A 809 44.79 -21.31 12.40
N GLU A 810 45.64 -21.22 13.43
CA GLU A 810 46.11 -22.40 14.17
C GLU A 810 45.06 -22.92 15.16
N ALA A 811 44.18 -22.05 15.67
CA ALA A 811 43.10 -22.44 16.58
C ALA A 811 41.99 -23.23 15.85
N LEU A 812 41.71 -22.91 14.59
CA LEU A 812 40.74 -23.63 13.76
C LEU A 812 41.25 -25.03 13.35
N ALA A 813 42.55 -25.17 13.06
CA ALA A 813 43.16 -26.42 12.62
C ALA A 813 43.14 -27.53 13.71
N ILE A 814 43.27 -27.16 14.98
CA ILE A 814 43.24 -28.09 16.11
C ILE A 814 41.81 -28.57 16.40
N VAL A 815 40.80 -27.71 16.21
CA VAL A 815 39.37 -28.09 16.32
C VAL A 815 38.95 -29.01 15.17
N ASP A 816 39.47 -28.78 13.96
CA ASP A 816 39.15 -29.56 12.75
C ASP A 816 39.72 -31.00 12.76
N ALA A 817 40.89 -31.21 13.35
CA ALA A 817 41.56 -32.51 13.38
C ALA A 817 40.82 -33.57 14.24
N HIS A 818 40.05 -33.14 15.24
CA HIS A 818 39.33 -34.04 16.15
C HIS A 818 37.88 -34.31 15.73
N PHE A 819 37.18 -33.32 15.14
CA PHE A 819 35.77 -33.46 14.74
C PHE A 819 35.54 -34.21 13.41
N PHE A 820 36.51 -34.21 12.49
CA PHE A 820 36.32 -34.71 11.11
C PHE A 820 37.01 -36.04 10.79
N LYS A 821 37.65 -36.68 11.79
CA LYS A 821 38.41 -37.92 11.61
C LYS A 821 37.56 -39.08 11.09
N ASP A 822 36.33 -39.21 11.58
CA ASP A 822 35.39 -40.26 11.13
C ASP A 822 34.93 -40.02 9.69
N ARG A 823 34.70 -38.76 9.29
CA ARG A 823 34.34 -38.41 7.90
C ARG A 823 35.45 -38.73 6.92
N ASP A 824 36.70 -38.45 7.29
CA ASP A 824 37.86 -38.79 6.46
C ASP A 824 38.04 -40.31 6.30
N LEU A 825 37.77 -41.10 7.34
CA LEU A 825 37.82 -42.56 7.27
C LEU A 825 36.76 -43.10 6.30
N THR A 826 35.54 -42.55 6.29
CA THR A 826 34.53 -42.87 5.26
C THR A 826 34.94 -42.43 3.86
N SER A 827 35.59 -41.27 3.70
CA SER A 827 36.11 -40.80 2.42
C SER A 827 37.21 -41.72 1.89
N VAL A 828 38.13 -42.16 2.76
CA VAL A 828 39.18 -43.15 2.41
C VAL A 828 38.57 -44.49 2.02
N ALA A 829 37.56 -44.99 2.74
CA ALA A 829 36.86 -46.23 2.37
C ALA A 829 36.18 -46.13 0.99
N THR A 830 35.63 -44.96 0.65
CA THR A 830 35.04 -44.68 -0.68
C THR A 830 36.12 -44.65 -1.77
N LEU A 831 37.27 -44.03 -1.51
CA LEU A 831 38.42 -44.03 -2.41
C LEU A 831 39.01 -45.43 -2.59
N ASP A 832 39.11 -46.23 -1.53
CA ASP A 832 39.57 -47.62 -1.58
C ASP A 832 38.65 -48.49 -2.46
N ALA A 833 37.33 -48.25 -2.40
CA ALA A 833 36.36 -48.93 -3.26
C ALA A 833 36.53 -48.56 -4.75
N LEU A 834 36.90 -47.30 -5.05
CA LEU A 834 37.20 -46.84 -6.42
C LEU A 834 38.54 -47.38 -6.94
N LEU A 835 39.51 -47.58 -6.06
CA LEU A 835 40.85 -48.12 -6.38
C LEU A 835 40.87 -49.66 -6.48
N ALA A 836 39.83 -50.35 -6.01
CA ALA A 836 39.74 -51.80 -6.09
C ALA A 836 39.65 -52.29 -7.55
N PRO A 837 40.36 -53.37 -7.93
CA PRO A 837 40.26 -53.93 -9.27
C PRO A 837 38.83 -54.43 -9.52
N THR A 838 38.25 -54.11 -10.69
CA THR A 838 36.92 -54.58 -11.04
C THR A 838 36.92 -56.11 -11.14
N PRO A 839 35.88 -56.81 -10.66
CA PRO A 839 35.80 -58.26 -10.79
C PRO A 839 35.84 -58.64 -12.27
N THR A 840 36.89 -59.35 -12.66
CA THR A 840 37.04 -59.95 -13.97
C THR A 840 35.88 -60.90 -14.22
N THR A 841 34.97 -60.54 -15.12
CA THR A 841 34.03 -61.50 -15.69
C THR A 841 34.85 -62.45 -16.58
N PRO A 842 34.84 -63.76 -16.32
CA PRO A 842 35.61 -64.71 -17.14
C PRO A 842 34.95 -64.84 -18.53
N PRO A 843 35.73 -65.17 -19.57
CA PRO A 843 35.22 -65.31 -20.92
C PRO A 843 34.18 -66.44 -20.99
N PRO A 844 33.20 -66.38 -21.91
CA PRO A 844 32.22 -67.44 -22.03
C PRO A 844 32.93 -68.72 -22.46
N LYS A 845 32.99 -69.71 -21.56
CA LYS A 845 33.42 -71.06 -21.90
C LYS A 845 32.51 -71.60 -23.00
N GLY A 846 33.12 -72.01 -24.10
CA GLY A 846 32.45 -72.70 -25.20
C GLY A 846 31.59 -73.86 -24.68
N GLY A 847 30.28 -73.71 -24.83
CA GLY A 847 29.27 -74.71 -24.50
C GLY A 847 28.34 -74.88 -25.68
N LYS A 848 28.60 -75.93 -26.47
CA LYS A 848 27.82 -76.53 -27.56
C LYS A 848 26.41 -75.97 -27.77
N SER A 849 26.21 -75.43 -28.98
CA SER A 849 24.92 -75.24 -29.64
C SER A 849 24.04 -76.50 -29.51
N LYS A 850 22.93 -76.38 -28.77
CA LYS A 850 21.71 -77.16 -29.03
C LYS A 850 20.66 -76.20 -29.56
N SER A 851 20.43 -76.30 -30.87
CA SER A 851 19.35 -75.63 -31.57
C SER A 851 18.00 -75.92 -30.91
N ARG A 852 17.29 -74.88 -30.47
CA ARG A 852 15.85 -74.97 -30.22
C ARG A 852 15.14 -73.92 -31.07
N LYS A 853 14.67 -74.41 -32.23
CA LYS A 853 13.68 -73.81 -33.12
C LYS A 853 12.65 -72.99 -32.31
N ARG A 854 12.60 -71.68 -32.54
CA ARG A 854 11.43 -70.86 -32.20
C ARG A 854 10.67 -70.57 -33.49
N ARG A 855 9.54 -71.28 -33.63
CA ARG A 855 8.51 -71.09 -34.65
C ARG A 855 8.08 -69.62 -34.70
N ARG A 856 8.13 -69.04 -35.89
CA ARG A 856 7.26 -67.92 -36.29
C ARG A 856 5.81 -68.40 -36.18
N ARG A 857 4.97 -67.67 -35.45
CA ARG A 857 3.52 -67.67 -35.65
C ARG A 857 3.13 -66.25 -36.04
N LYS A 858 2.87 -66.13 -37.34
CA LYS A 858 2.00 -65.17 -37.99
C LYS A 858 0.58 -65.67 -37.73
N ASP A 859 -0.36 -64.79 -37.41
CA ASP A 859 -1.83 -64.85 -37.60
C ASP A 859 -2.34 -63.50 -37.03
N SER A 860 -2.74 -62.48 -37.79
CA SER A 860 -3.94 -62.29 -38.64
C SER A 860 -5.29 -62.38 -37.89
N ASN A 861 -5.97 -61.22 -37.90
CA ASN A 861 -7.42 -60.94 -37.86
C ASN A 861 -8.20 -61.12 -36.55
N ALA A 862 -8.65 -60.01 -35.96
CA ALA A 862 -10.02 -59.49 -36.10
C ALA A 862 -10.05 -57.98 -35.78
#